data_AF-A0AAW2BXP9-F1
#
_entry.id   AF-A0AAW2BXP9-F1
#
_cell.length_a   1.000
_cell.length_b   1.000
_cell.length_c   1.000
_cell.angle_alpha   90.00
_cell.angle_beta   90.00
_cell.angle_gamma   90.00
#
_symmetry.space_group_name_H-M   'P 1'
#
loop_
_entity.id
_entity.type
_entity.pdbx_description
1 polymer ?
#
loop_
_entity_poly.entity_id
_entity_poly.type
_entity_poly.pdbx_seq_one_letter_code
_entity_poly.pdbx_strand_id
1 'polypeptide(L)'
;MFLVVSALLGYIYSPRLDSAPPRWVHFAHGLLLFLYQTFDAVDGKQARRTNSSSPLGELFDHGCDAIACALEALAFGSTAMCGRDTFWFWVISAVPFYGATWESYFTNTLILPAINGPTEGLMLIYFAHFFTAIVGAEWWAQQFGKSIPFLSWVPFLHEIPTSRAALFLMIAFAVIPTITFNIQNVYKVVQARKGSMFLALAMLYPFAVLLGGVLVWDYLSPSDVMGNYPHLVVLGTGLAFGFLVGRMILAHLCDEPKGLKTNMCISLLYLPFAIANVLTARLNDGVPLVDERLVLLLYCAFSVVLYLHFATSVIHEITTALGIYCFSVDCVWCFCICMFSSARFDLPFAFQLSAVVGKRKQQLSNHTKFKFCYSKFKIQALHSAQTHLSLEVAAEKSQSSTDFAIGELVWPSPSDEIPFWKKDFPSWGVNPEVPVDIKKDSDPMHIIHITAEMAPIAKVGGLSDVVTGLARACLSRGHTVDIILPFYECIQKQQIKDLELVTTFNSYHDGNWIQTNAYHGVVSGISVIFIEPSNEFFKGQNVYGGSYNELEAYLFFSRASLEWMQMTGAQPDIIHVHEWQTGALPLLYWDMYHYLSLKKPRLVLTIHNMEHYGECTKEQLSKSGLDGFIYATIEKAVDDRTIGHNPERLSLLKGGIVYSNAVATVSPTYLKETLCTGWLASTLIRNRNKYFGILNGIDTAMWNPATDIFLPAKFNAQNPEGKKLCKYYVQRGLGLASEGILDGNRVPDMTHKVPLVVCITRLVPQKGLHLISHAIKRVEELGAQMVILGKTSDGRVEREFEGLAKLHNQGPSIRILLMFSEELSHMLYAAADIVLVPSMYEPCGLAQMIGMRYGAVPVVRKTGGLADTVFDMDDQSNHEIANGFVFEGIDEGSLDSALDRALAYYRQKPDEWNGIVQKVMELDNSWNNTAGKYIEVYNSVRVRL
;
A
#
# COMPACT_ATOMS: atom_id res chain seq x y z
N MET A 1 -32.08 2.24 -1.59
CA MET A 1 -33.42 2.08 -2.23
C MET A 1 -34.44 1.46 -1.29
N PHE A 2 -34.21 0.25 -0.75
CA PHE A 2 -35.16 -0.44 0.12
C PHE A 2 -35.65 0.42 1.31
N LEU A 3 -34.73 1.09 1.99
CA LEU A 3 -35.06 1.97 3.12
C LEU A 3 -35.88 3.21 2.74
N VAL A 4 -35.68 3.76 1.53
CA VAL A 4 -36.47 4.89 1.03
C VAL A 4 -37.91 4.45 0.77
N VAL A 5 -38.11 3.28 0.15
CA VAL A 5 -39.44 2.71 -0.05
C VAL A 5 -40.13 2.44 1.30
N SER A 6 -39.38 1.91 2.27
CA SER A 6 -39.85 1.67 3.64
C SER A 6 -40.33 2.97 4.31
N ALA A 7 -39.52 4.03 4.27
CA ALA A 7 -39.87 5.34 4.82
C ALA A 7 -41.07 5.99 4.10
N LEU A 8 -41.17 5.86 2.78
CA LEU A 8 -42.32 6.34 1.99
C LEU A 8 -43.62 5.62 2.38
N LEU A 9 -43.58 4.30 2.58
CA LEU A 9 -44.72 3.55 3.10
C LEU A 9 -45.12 4.06 4.50
N GLY A 10 -44.14 4.33 5.35
CA GLY A 10 -44.38 4.97 6.65
C GLY A 10 -45.06 6.33 6.51
N TYR A 11 -44.62 7.18 5.58
CA TYR A 11 -45.22 8.49 5.33
C TYR A 11 -46.66 8.41 4.81
N ILE A 12 -46.95 7.47 3.90
CA ILE A 12 -48.29 7.30 3.30
C ILE A 12 -49.29 6.77 4.33
N TYR A 13 -48.92 5.75 5.11
CA TYR A 13 -49.83 5.05 6.01
C TYR A 13 -49.80 5.56 7.47
N SER A 14 -48.75 6.28 7.86
CA SER A 14 -48.61 6.90 9.18
C SER A 14 -47.90 8.27 9.08
N PRO A 15 -48.59 9.31 8.55
CA PRO A 15 -47.97 10.62 8.27
C PRO A 15 -47.42 11.33 9.50
N ARG A 16 -47.93 11.02 10.69
CA ARG A 16 -47.47 11.54 11.99
C ARG A 16 -46.79 10.48 12.86
N LEU A 17 -46.62 9.26 12.35
CA LEU A 17 -46.01 8.13 13.06
C LEU A 17 -46.72 7.74 14.37
N ASP A 18 -47.96 8.18 14.57
CA ASP A 18 -48.80 7.96 15.75
C ASP A 18 -50.00 7.05 15.45
N SER A 19 -50.25 6.73 14.18
CA SER A 19 -51.33 5.85 13.72
C SER A 19 -50.81 4.48 13.28
N ALA A 20 -51.56 3.43 13.59
CA ALA A 20 -51.24 2.06 13.21
C ALA A 20 -51.39 1.88 11.68
N PRO A 21 -50.31 1.61 10.92
CA PRO A 21 -50.43 1.28 9.51
C PRO A 21 -50.98 -0.16 9.35
N PRO A 22 -51.44 -0.54 8.13
CA PRO A 22 -51.86 -1.91 7.86
C PRO A 22 -50.76 -2.94 8.17
N ARG A 23 -51.13 -4.12 8.65
CA ARG A 23 -50.17 -5.20 9.03
C ARG A 23 -49.15 -5.55 7.95
N TRP A 24 -49.55 -5.51 6.68
CA TRP A 24 -48.64 -5.80 5.56
C TRP A 24 -47.54 -4.74 5.41
N VAL A 25 -47.77 -3.50 5.86
CA VAL A 25 -46.76 -2.43 5.84
C VAL A 25 -45.64 -2.75 6.82
N HIS A 26 -45.95 -3.25 8.02
CA HIS A 26 -44.92 -3.71 8.96
C HIS A 26 -44.13 -4.90 8.40
N PHE A 27 -44.80 -5.85 7.74
CA PHE A 27 -44.11 -6.95 7.07
C PHE A 27 -43.18 -6.44 5.96
N ALA A 28 -43.64 -5.46 5.17
CA ALA A 28 -42.82 -4.82 4.15
C ALA A 28 -41.63 -4.08 4.74
N HIS A 29 -41.80 -3.34 5.84
CA HIS A 29 -40.69 -2.69 6.58
C HIS A 29 -39.63 -3.72 6.99
N GLY A 30 -40.04 -4.85 7.59
CA GLY A 30 -39.14 -5.92 7.99
C GLY A 30 -38.41 -6.57 6.81
N LEU A 31 -39.13 -6.88 5.72
CA LEU A 31 -38.54 -7.49 4.52
C LEU A 31 -37.55 -6.55 3.82
N LEU A 32 -37.90 -5.27 3.66
CA LEU A 32 -37.05 -4.27 3.01
C LEU A 32 -35.77 -4.03 3.81
N LEU A 33 -35.86 -3.99 5.14
CA LEU A 33 -34.69 -3.86 6.02
C LEU A 33 -33.81 -5.12 6.00
N PHE A 34 -34.42 -6.31 6.04
CA PHE A 34 -33.69 -7.57 5.88
C PHE A 34 -32.92 -7.65 4.56
N LEU A 35 -33.56 -7.24 3.45
CA LEU A 35 -32.91 -7.20 2.14
C LEU A 35 -31.75 -6.19 2.13
N TYR A 36 -31.96 -4.97 2.66
CA TYR A 36 -30.90 -3.97 2.80
C TYR A 36 -29.67 -4.56 3.50
N GLN A 37 -29.85 -5.10 4.71
CA GLN A 37 -28.76 -5.66 5.50
C GLN A 37 -28.10 -6.87 4.81
N THR A 38 -28.88 -7.68 4.08
CA THR A 38 -28.32 -8.83 3.36
C THR A 38 -27.41 -8.36 2.22
N PHE A 39 -27.85 -7.37 1.42
CA PHE A 39 -27.04 -6.85 0.32
C PHE A 39 -25.80 -6.12 0.82
N ASP A 40 -25.93 -5.36 1.89
CA ASP A 40 -24.83 -4.70 2.59
C ASP A 40 -23.75 -5.70 3.06
N ALA A 41 -24.18 -6.74 3.78
CA ALA A 41 -23.28 -7.81 4.24
C ALA A 41 -22.63 -8.58 3.07
N VAL A 42 -23.35 -8.77 1.97
CA VAL A 42 -22.81 -9.40 0.75
C VAL A 42 -21.76 -8.52 0.09
N ASP A 43 -21.99 -7.22 -0.04
CA ASP A 43 -21.03 -6.28 -0.63
C ASP A 43 -19.74 -6.24 0.19
N GLY A 44 -19.84 -6.07 1.51
CA GLY A 44 -18.68 -6.12 2.39
C GLY A 44 -17.92 -7.46 2.32
N LYS A 45 -18.64 -8.60 2.23
CA LYS A 45 -18.01 -9.92 2.08
C LYS A 45 -17.33 -10.07 0.72
N GLN A 46 -17.93 -9.56 -0.34
CA GLN A 46 -17.37 -9.59 -1.68
C GLN A 46 -16.13 -8.71 -1.77
N ALA A 47 -16.19 -7.47 -1.27
CA ALA A 47 -15.06 -6.55 -1.23
C ALA A 47 -13.85 -7.15 -0.50
N ARG A 48 -14.07 -7.84 0.62
CA ARG A 48 -13.01 -8.57 1.35
C ARG A 48 -12.47 -9.77 0.55
N ARG A 49 -13.35 -10.53 -0.12
CA ARG A 49 -12.95 -11.68 -0.95
C ARG A 49 -12.12 -11.25 -2.16
N THR A 50 -12.41 -10.10 -2.75
CA THR A 50 -11.71 -9.56 -3.93
C THR A 50 -10.55 -8.64 -3.57
N ASN A 51 -10.23 -8.48 -2.28
CA ASN A 51 -9.23 -7.54 -1.77
C ASN A 51 -9.43 -6.10 -2.29
N SER A 52 -10.69 -5.71 -2.49
CA SER A 52 -11.10 -4.38 -2.98
C SER A 52 -11.70 -3.51 -1.87
N SER A 53 -11.57 -3.92 -0.61
CA SER A 53 -11.83 -3.07 0.55
C SER A 53 -10.86 -1.89 0.51
N SER A 54 -11.38 -0.70 0.21
CA SER A 54 -10.60 0.52 0.11
C SER A 54 -11.16 1.58 1.07
N PRO A 55 -10.34 2.56 1.50
CA PRO A 55 -10.82 3.69 2.28
C PRO A 55 -11.92 4.49 1.55
N LEU A 56 -11.93 4.43 0.21
CA LEU A 56 -13.00 4.96 -0.63
C LEU A 56 -14.30 4.16 -0.49
N GLY A 57 -14.20 2.83 -0.47
CA GLY A 57 -15.34 1.95 -0.18
C GLY A 57 -15.95 2.27 1.19
N GLU A 58 -15.11 2.46 2.21
CA GLU A 58 -15.54 2.84 3.56
C GLU A 58 -16.29 4.19 3.60
N LEU A 59 -15.86 5.19 2.82
CA LEU A 59 -16.55 6.47 2.69
C LEU A 59 -17.97 6.33 2.09
N PHE A 60 -18.12 5.50 1.07
CA PHE A 60 -19.43 5.27 0.44
C PHE A 60 -20.34 4.41 1.31
N ASP A 61 -19.79 3.37 1.94
CA ASP A 61 -20.49 2.43 2.79
C ASP A 61 -21.07 3.13 4.04
N HIS A 62 -20.20 3.66 4.89
CA HIS A 62 -20.60 4.36 6.11
C HIS A 62 -21.32 5.70 5.84
N GLY A 63 -21.04 6.34 4.71
CA GLY A 63 -21.78 7.53 4.27
C GLY A 63 -23.25 7.22 3.95
N CYS A 64 -23.54 6.03 3.42
CA CYS A 64 -24.89 5.55 3.18
C CYS A 64 -25.56 5.07 4.46
N ASP A 65 -24.84 4.36 5.33
CA ASP A 65 -25.34 3.92 6.64
C ASP A 65 -25.82 5.08 7.52
N ALA A 66 -25.12 6.21 7.47
CA ALA A 66 -25.53 7.39 8.24
C ALA A 66 -26.92 7.92 7.83
N ILE A 67 -27.29 7.81 6.56
CA ILE A 67 -28.65 8.13 6.08
C ILE A 67 -29.63 7.01 6.45
N ALA A 68 -29.19 5.75 6.39
CA ALA A 68 -29.98 4.59 6.78
C ALA A 68 -30.55 4.74 8.19
N CYS A 69 -29.75 5.24 9.16
CA CYS A 69 -30.20 5.48 10.53
C CYS A 69 -31.48 6.35 10.61
N ALA A 70 -31.64 7.35 9.75
CA ALA A 70 -32.82 8.21 9.73
C ALA A 70 -34.03 7.53 9.08
N LEU A 71 -33.84 6.84 7.97
CA LEU A 71 -34.91 6.13 7.26
C LEU A 71 -35.44 4.95 8.08
N GLU A 72 -34.56 4.25 8.79
CA GLU A 72 -34.91 3.16 9.71
C GLU A 72 -35.67 3.67 10.92
N ALA A 73 -35.24 4.78 11.52
CA ALA A 73 -35.98 5.39 12.63
C ALA A 73 -37.40 5.77 12.21
N LEU A 74 -37.62 6.27 10.99
CA LEU A 74 -38.96 6.56 10.46
C LEU A 74 -39.81 5.30 10.27
N ALA A 75 -39.23 4.23 9.72
CA ALA A 75 -39.91 2.95 9.57
C ALA A 75 -40.28 2.35 10.93
N PHE A 76 -39.35 2.38 11.89
CA PHE A 76 -39.58 1.89 13.25
C PHE A 76 -40.60 2.75 14.00
N GLY A 77 -40.53 4.08 13.89
CA GLY A 77 -41.51 5.01 14.47
C GLY A 77 -42.93 4.73 13.98
N SER A 78 -43.09 4.41 12.70
CA SER A 78 -44.38 3.97 12.12
C SER A 78 -44.82 2.61 12.65
N THR A 79 -43.87 1.74 13.00
CA THR A 79 -44.16 0.40 13.53
C THR A 79 -44.56 0.42 14.99
N ALA A 80 -43.85 1.20 15.81
CA ALA A 80 -44.08 1.30 17.23
C ALA A 80 -45.01 2.46 17.64
N MET A 81 -45.61 3.16 16.66
CA MET A 81 -46.52 4.30 16.85
C MET A 81 -45.93 5.36 17.80
N CYS A 82 -44.67 5.72 17.56
CA CYS A 82 -43.91 6.56 18.49
C CYS A 82 -44.25 8.06 18.39
N GLY A 83 -44.91 8.51 17.32
CA GLY A 83 -45.20 9.92 17.10
C GLY A 83 -43.94 10.78 17.24
N ARG A 84 -44.00 11.78 18.13
CA ARG A 84 -42.86 12.65 18.48
C ARG A 84 -41.64 11.89 19.01
N ASP A 85 -41.84 10.75 19.68
CA ASP A 85 -40.75 9.98 20.28
C ASP A 85 -39.88 9.27 19.23
N THR A 86 -40.31 9.26 17.96
CA THR A 86 -39.49 8.76 16.83
C THR A 86 -38.14 9.46 16.74
N PHE A 87 -38.10 10.77 17.02
CA PHE A 87 -36.85 11.51 17.00
C PHE A 87 -35.83 10.93 18.00
N TRP A 88 -36.27 10.48 19.17
CA TRP A 88 -35.38 9.85 20.15
C TRP A 88 -34.89 8.48 19.71
N PHE A 89 -35.68 7.71 18.95
CA PHE A 89 -35.22 6.47 18.32
C PHE A 89 -34.15 6.71 17.24
N TRP A 90 -34.22 7.84 16.54
CA TRP A 90 -33.11 8.26 15.68
C TRP A 90 -31.87 8.65 16.52
N VAL A 91 -32.03 9.40 17.61
CA VAL A 91 -30.92 9.82 18.48
C VAL A 91 -30.14 8.64 19.06
N ILE A 92 -30.83 7.61 19.56
CA ILE A 92 -30.17 6.42 20.14
C ILE A 92 -29.42 5.58 19.09
N SER A 93 -29.70 5.76 17.80
CA SER A 93 -28.94 5.16 16.70
C SER A 93 -27.78 6.06 16.26
N ALA A 94 -28.05 7.36 16.06
CA ALA A 94 -27.08 8.33 15.58
C ALA A 94 -25.94 8.59 16.57
N VAL A 95 -26.21 8.60 17.88
CA VAL A 95 -25.17 8.89 18.89
C VAL A 95 -24.10 7.79 18.97
N PRO A 96 -24.44 6.50 19.13
CA PRO A 96 -23.46 5.42 19.04
C PRO A 96 -22.72 5.39 17.71
N PHE A 97 -23.44 5.59 16.59
CA PHE A 97 -22.85 5.60 15.25
C PHE A 97 -21.77 6.69 15.12
N TYR A 98 -22.11 7.94 15.46
CA TYR A 98 -21.14 9.05 15.43
C TYR A 98 -19.97 8.82 16.38
N GLY A 99 -20.24 8.27 17.56
CA GLY A 99 -19.21 7.93 18.54
C GLY A 99 -18.24 6.86 18.01
N ALA A 100 -18.73 5.85 17.29
CA ALA A 100 -17.91 4.80 16.71
C ALA A 100 -17.08 5.33 15.53
N THR A 101 -17.65 6.18 14.68
CA THR A 101 -16.89 6.86 13.61
C THR A 101 -15.82 7.79 14.20
N TRP A 102 -16.13 8.50 15.29
CA TRP A 102 -15.17 9.34 16.01
C TRP A 102 -14.06 8.50 16.66
N GLU A 103 -14.40 7.36 17.26
CA GLU A 103 -13.40 6.43 17.79
C GLU A 103 -12.46 5.95 16.67
N SER A 104 -13.03 5.48 15.55
CA SER A 104 -12.27 5.00 14.39
C SER A 104 -11.28 6.05 13.88
N TYR A 105 -11.69 7.33 13.84
CA TYR A 105 -10.80 8.45 13.48
C TYR A 105 -9.52 8.49 14.33
N PHE A 106 -9.59 8.17 15.63
CA PHE A 106 -8.44 8.20 16.53
C PHE A 106 -7.69 6.87 16.60
N THR A 107 -8.41 5.75 16.65
CA THR A 107 -7.85 4.40 16.81
C THR A 107 -7.30 3.83 15.51
N ASN A 108 -7.69 4.38 14.35
CA ASN A 108 -7.48 3.82 13.01
C ASN A 108 -8.09 2.41 12.85
N THR A 109 -9.07 2.07 13.68
CA THR A 109 -9.72 0.75 13.67
C THR A 109 -11.13 0.90 14.20
N LEU A 110 -12.11 0.44 13.43
CA LEU A 110 -13.50 0.36 13.89
C LEU A 110 -13.62 -0.80 14.89
N ILE A 111 -13.76 -0.47 16.17
CA ILE A 111 -13.94 -1.44 17.25
C ILE A 111 -15.44 -1.61 17.47
N LEU A 112 -16.01 -2.69 16.94
CA LEU A 112 -17.41 -3.01 17.17
C LEU A 112 -17.56 -3.80 18.49
N PRO A 113 -18.56 -3.46 19.33
CA PRO A 113 -18.83 -4.24 20.53
C PRO A 113 -19.34 -5.64 20.16
N ALA A 114 -18.90 -6.66 20.90
CA ALA A 114 -19.32 -8.05 20.68
C ALA A 114 -20.83 -8.31 20.91
N ILE A 115 -21.51 -7.36 21.56
CA ILE A 115 -22.95 -7.36 21.82
C ILE A 115 -23.47 -5.95 21.48
N ASN A 116 -24.59 -5.85 20.76
CA ASN A 116 -25.17 -4.60 20.25
C ASN A 116 -24.34 -3.90 19.15
N GLY A 117 -23.74 -4.66 18.24
CA GLY A 117 -23.19 -4.10 17.00
C GLY A 117 -24.29 -3.65 16.02
N PRO A 118 -23.91 -2.95 14.93
CA PRO A 118 -24.85 -2.50 13.91
C PRO A 118 -25.68 -3.64 13.31
N THR A 119 -25.05 -4.80 13.07
CA THR A 119 -25.70 -6.00 12.53
C THR A 119 -26.79 -6.53 13.47
N GLU A 120 -26.49 -6.66 14.77
CA GLU A 120 -27.45 -7.11 15.77
C GLU A 120 -28.58 -6.09 15.98
N GLY A 121 -28.25 -4.79 15.93
CA GLY A 121 -29.22 -3.71 16.03
C GLY A 121 -30.25 -3.72 14.90
N LEU A 122 -29.79 -3.80 13.65
CA LEU A 122 -30.65 -3.91 12.47
C LEU A 122 -31.50 -5.19 12.49
N MET A 123 -30.90 -6.28 12.97
CA MET A 123 -31.60 -7.54 13.18
C MET A 123 -32.77 -7.41 14.15
N LEU A 124 -32.55 -6.76 15.31
CA LEU A 124 -33.61 -6.51 16.28
C LEU A 124 -34.74 -5.66 15.68
N ILE A 125 -34.40 -4.66 14.85
CA ILE A 125 -35.39 -3.77 14.23
C ILE A 125 -36.25 -4.53 13.20
N TYR A 126 -35.68 -5.33 12.29
CA TYR A 126 -36.50 -6.08 11.35
C TYR A 126 -37.32 -7.20 12.03
N PHE A 127 -36.81 -7.80 13.11
CA PHE A 127 -37.59 -8.75 13.90
C PHE A 127 -38.75 -8.05 14.62
N ALA A 128 -38.53 -6.83 15.13
CA ALA A 128 -39.60 -6.02 15.71
C ALA A 128 -40.67 -5.69 14.66
N HIS A 129 -40.30 -5.39 13.42
CA HIS A 129 -41.25 -5.22 12.32
C HIS A 129 -42.08 -6.47 12.05
N PHE A 130 -41.45 -7.65 11.92
CA PHE A 130 -42.18 -8.91 11.70
C PHE A 130 -43.06 -9.28 12.88
N PHE A 131 -42.58 -9.12 14.11
CA PHE A 131 -43.35 -9.32 15.33
C PHE A 131 -44.60 -8.43 15.31
N THR A 132 -44.43 -7.14 15.00
CA THR A 132 -45.54 -6.17 14.94
C THR A 132 -46.53 -6.49 13.82
N ALA A 133 -46.07 -7.03 12.69
CA ALA A 133 -46.97 -7.51 11.64
C ALA A 133 -47.92 -8.62 12.15
N ILE A 134 -47.44 -9.46 13.08
CA ILE A 134 -48.21 -10.54 13.70
C ILE A 134 -49.11 -10.00 14.82
N VAL A 135 -48.54 -9.28 15.80
CA VAL A 135 -49.27 -8.88 17.02
C VAL A 135 -50.09 -7.60 16.85
N GLY A 136 -49.72 -6.73 15.90
CA GLY A 136 -50.32 -5.41 15.68
C GLY A 136 -49.55 -4.29 16.41
N ALA A 137 -49.58 -3.08 15.83
CA ALA A 137 -48.86 -1.91 16.35
C ALA A 137 -49.34 -1.45 17.74
N GLU A 138 -50.59 -1.73 18.08
CA GLU A 138 -51.18 -1.38 19.39
C GLU A 138 -50.41 -1.99 20.57
N TRP A 139 -49.69 -3.10 20.37
CA TRP A 139 -48.85 -3.72 21.40
C TRP A 139 -47.79 -2.75 21.94
N TRP A 140 -47.27 -1.87 21.09
CA TRP A 140 -46.26 -0.86 21.47
C TRP A 140 -46.84 0.31 22.26
N ALA A 141 -48.10 0.66 22.00
CA ALA A 141 -48.80 1.75 22.68
C ALA A 141 -49.36 1.32 24.06
N GLN A 142 -49.54 0.01 24.28
CA GLN A 142 -49.97 -0.52 25.57
C GLN A 142 -48.92 -0.33 26.67
N GLN A 143 -49.38 -0.25 27.92
CA GLN A 143 -48.53 -0.19 29.11
C GLN A 143 -47.60 -1.40 29.15
N PHE A 144 -46.31 -1.18 29.41
CA PHE A 144 -45.28 -2.23 29.39
C PHE A 144 -45.62 -3.43 30.26
N GLY A 145 -46.20 -3.20 31.45
CA GLY A 145 -46.61 -4.27 32.35
C GLY A 145 -47.74 -5.15 31.80
N LYS A 146 -48.51 -4.67 30.82
CA LYS A 146 -49.54 -5.45 30.11
C LYS A 146 -48.95 -6.18 28.91
N SER A 147 -48.04 -5.55 28.19
CA SER A 147 -47.36 -6.14 27.03
C SER A 147 -46.38 -7.24 27.41
N ILE A 148 -45.71 -7.11 28.57
CA ILE A 148 -44.76 -8.08 29.13
C ILE A 148 -45.09 -8.36 30.61
N PRO A 149 -46.10 -9.21 30.90
CA PRO A 149 -46.63 -9.42 32.25
C PRO A 149 -45.60 -9.90 33.28
N PHE A 150 -44.61 -10.69 32.86
CA PHE A 150 -43.58 -11.22 33.75
C PHE A 150 -42.54 -10.17 34.21
N LEU A 151 -42.50 -8.99 33.57
CA LEU A 151 -41.67 -7.84 33.98
C LEU A 151 -42.48 -6.72 34.64
N SER A 152 -43.76 -6.97 34.96
CA SER A 152 -44.64 -5.99 35.61
C SER A 152 -44.16 -5.56 37.00
N TRP A 153 -43.27 -6.33 37.63
CA TRP A 153 -42.68 -6.02 38.93
C TRP A 153 -41.64 -4.89 38.89
N VAL A 154 -41.17 -4.49 37.70
CA VAL A 154 -40.14 -3.44 37.56
C VAL A 154 -40.78 -2.05 37.81
N PRO A 155 -40.38 -1.32 38.87
CA PRO A 155 -40.94 -0.01 39.18
C PRO A 155 -40.70 0.98 38.03
N PHE A 156 -41.61 1.94 37.84
CA PHE A 156 -41.56 3.01 36.81
C PHE A 156 -41.71 2.55 35.35
N LEU A 157 -41.24 1.36 34.97
CA LEU A 157 -41.40 0.85 33.60
C LEU A 157 -42.81 0.32 33.33
N HIS A 158 -43.51 -0.24 34.33
CA HIS A 158 -44.79 -0.89 34.08
C HIS A 158 -45.94 0.06 33.68
N GLU A 159 -45.85 1.36 34.03
CA GLU A 159 -46.90 2.36 33.78
C GLU A 159 -46.75 3.12 32.45
N ILE A 160 -45.55 3.07 31.84
CA ILE A 160 -45.26 3.78 30.59
C ILE A 160 -45.59 2.91 29.37
N PRO A 161 -45.83 3.52 28.19
CA PRO A 161 -45.98 2.79 26.94
C PRO A 161 -44.78 1.89 26.65
N THR A 162 -45.03 0.73 26.05
CA THR A 162 -44.00 -0.27 25.73
C THR A 162 -42.92 0.29 24.81
N SER A 163 -43.27 1.16 23.87
CA SER A 163 -42.31 1.88 23.03
C SER A 163 -41.35 2.77 23.85
N ARG A 164 -41.85 3.50 24.85
CA ARG A 164 -41.01 4.30 25.76
C ARG A 164 -40.15 3.46 26.69
N ALA A 165 -40.67 2.34 27.18
CA ALA A 165 -39.88 1.39 27.95
C ALA A 165 -38.71 0.84 27.13
N ALA A 166 -38.95 0.45 25.87
CA ALA A 166 -37.91 0.01 24.96
C ALA A 166 -36.84 1.10 24.73
N LEU A 167 -37.25 2.35 24.53
CA LEU A 167 -36.34 3.50 24.40
C LEU A 167 -35.43 3.65 25.63
N PHE A 168 -35.97 3.64 26.85
CA PHE A 168 -35.16 3.77 28.07
C PHE A 168 -34.21 2.59 28.28
N LEU A 169 -34.66 1.37 27.99
CA LEU A 169 -33.82 0.18 28.08
C LEU A 169 -32.65 0.24 27.08
N MET A 170 -32.90 0.68 25.84
CA MET A 170 -31.84 0.88 24.85
C MET A 170 -30.82 1.94 25.29
N ILE A 171 -31.27 3.04 25.88
CA ILE A 171 -30.36 4.06 26.41
C ILE A 171 -29.48 3.48 27.51
N ALA A 172 -30.07 2.79 28.48
CA ALA A 172 -29.37 2.25 29.65
C ALA A 172 -28.38 1.13 29.29
N PHE A 173 -28.77 0.20 28.41
CA PHE A 173 -28.00 -1.03 28.16
C PHE A 173 -27.24 -1.05 26.83
N ALA A 174 -27.54 -0.15 25.88
CA ALA A 174 -26.82 -0.08 24.61
C ALA A 174 -26.05 1.25 24.46
N VAL A 175 -26.73 2.39 24.57
CA VAL A 175 -26.12 3.70 24.26
C VAL A 175 -25.07 4.11 25.29
N ILE A 176 -25.40 4.11 26.58
CA ILE A 176 -24.47 4.53 27.65
C ILE A 176 -23.20 3.67 27.67
N PRO A 177 -23.27 2.33 27.63
CA PRO A 177 -22.07 1.50 27.56
C PRO A 177 -21.22 1.79 26.32
N THR A 178 -21.84 1.91 25.14
CA THR A 178 -21.11 2.15 23.89
C THR A 178 -20.34 3.47 23.93
N ILE A 179 -20.99 4.58 24.31
CA ILE A 179 -20.32 5.87 24.43
C ILE A 179 -19.17 5.80 25.45
N THR A 180 -19.38 5.10 26.57
CA THR A 180 -18.35 4.93 27.60
C THR A 180 -17.12 4.21 27.05
N PHE A 181 -17.30 3.13 26.28
CA PHE A 181 -16.21 2.42 25.63
C PHE A 181 -15.50 3.28 24.58
N ASN A 182 -16.23 3.98 23.73
CA ASN A 182 -15.66 4.84 22.69
C ASN A 182 -14.77 5.93 23.33
N ILE A 183 -15.24 6.59 24.39
CA ILE A 183 -14.46 7.59 25.13
C ILE A 183 -13.21 6.97 25.76
N GLN A 184 -13.33 5.80 26.40
CA GLN A 184 -12.20 5.11 27.01
C GLN A 184 -11.12 4.72 25.98
N ASN A 185 -11.53 4.24 24.82
CA ASN A 185 -10.61 3.82 23.76
C ASN A 185 -9.88 5.01 23.14
N VAL A 186 -10.61 6.09 22.82
CA VAL A 186 -9.99 7.34 22.35
C VAL A 186 -9.05 7.92 23.40
N TYR A 187 -9.45 7.92 24.68
CA TYR A 187 -8.59 8.41 25.76
C TYR A 187 -7.25 7.66 25.82
N LYS A 188 -7.26 6.32 25.73
CA LYS A 188 -6.04 5.51 25.72
C LYS A 188 -5.11 5.89 24.56
N VAL A 189 -5.66 6.06 23.35
CA VAL A 189 -4.86 6.40 22.17
C VAL A 189 -4.33 7.83 22.23
N VAL A 190 -5.16 8.79 22.65
CA VAL A 190 -4.75 10.19 22.79
C VAL A 190 -3.65 10.34 23.83
N GLN A 191 -3.73 9.64 24.96
CA GLN A 191 -2.68 9.61 25.98
C GLN A 191 -1.38 8.97 25.44
N ALA A 192 -1.47 7.83 24.75
CA ALA A 192 -0.31 7.18 24.16
C ALA A 192 0.42 8.07 23.14
N ARG A 193 -0.34 8.89 22.39
CA ARG A 193 0.19 9.84 21.38
C ARG A 193 0.57 11.21 21.98
N LYS A 194 0.52 11.41 23.31
CA LYS A 194 0.71 12.71 23.99
C LYS A 194 -0.18 13.85 23.43
N GLY A 195 -1.37 13.50 22.95
CA GLY A 195 -2.35 14.43 22.40
C GLY A 195 -3.25 15.07 23.46
N SER A 196 -4.08 16.03 23.06
CA SER A 196 -5.06 16.68 23.93
C SER A 196 -6.45 16.05 23.78
N MET A 197 -6.98 15.53 24.90
CA MET A 197 -8.35 15.00 24.95
C MET A 197 -9.40 16.09 24.69
N PHE A 198 -9.11 17.33 25.08
CA PHE A 198 -9.99 18.48 24.81
C PHE A 198 -10.18 18.68 23.29
N LEU A 199 -9.10 18.60 22.52
CA LEU A 199 -9.17 18.74 21.06
C LEU A 199 -9.88 17.54 20.41
N ALA A 200 -9.74 16.34 20.98
CA ALA A 200 -10.46 15.16 20.53
C ALA A 200 -11.98 15.29 20.76
N LEU A 201 -12.39 15.75 21.94
CA LEU A 201 -13.79 16.01 22.27
C LEU A 201 -14.40 17.15 21.46
N ALA A 202 -13.59 18.14 21.03
CA ALA A 202 -14.07 19.24 20.19
C ALA A 202 -14.61 18.76 18.82
N MET A 203 -14.24 17.57 18.34
CA MET A 203 -14.82 16.98 17.12
C MET A 203 -16.27 16.50 17.31
N LEU A 204 -16.71 16.29 18.55
CA LEU A 204 -18.11 15.95 18.86
C LEU A 204 -19.02 17.19 18.93
N TYR A 205 -18.43 18.38 18.99
CA TYR A 205 -19.18 19.63 19.15
C TYR A 205 -20.20 19.89 18.03
N PRO A 206 -19.88 19.74 16.73
CA PRO A 206 -20.86 20.01 15.67
C PRO A 206 -22.12 19.14 15.79
N PHE A 207 -21.95 17.85 16.11
CA PHE A 207 -23.07 16.94 16.29
C PHE A 207 -23.88 17.28 17.55
N ALA A 208 -23.22 17.65 18.66
CA ALA A 208 -23.90 18.08 19.88
C ALA A 208 -24.73 19.37 19.66
N VAL A 209 -24.21 20.33 18.89
CA VAL A 209 -24.94 21.56 18.54
C VAL A 209 -26.08 21.30 17.57
N LEU A 210 -25.92 20.40 16.60
CA LEU A 210 -27.00 19.98 15.72
C LEU A 210 -28.18 19.43 16.53
N LEU A 211 -27.90 18.46 17.42
CA LEU A 211 -28.93 17.85 18.25
C LEU A 211 -29.57 18.85 19.21
N GLY A 212 -28.74 19.62 19.94
CA GLY A 212 -29.23 20.63 20.88
C GLY A 212 -30.04 21.73 20.20
N GLY A 213 -29.62 22.18 19.02
CA GLY A 213 -30.31 23.22 18.26
C GLY A 213 -31.68 22.78 17.76
N VAL A 214 -31.82 21.55 17.26
CA VAL A 214 -33.11 20.98 16.85
C VAL A 214 -34.04 20.78 18.05
N LEU A 215 -33.52 20.33 19.20
CA LEU A 215 -34.31 20.20 20.43
C LEU A 215 -34.78 21.54 20.99
N VAL A 216 -33.91 22.57 20.96
CA VAL A 216 -34.28 23.94 21.35
C VAL A 216 -35.32 24.52 20.39
N TRP A 217 -35.16 24.28 19.09
CA TRP A 217 -36.16 24.67 18.10
C TRP A 217 -37.53 24.03 18.41
N ASP A 218 -37.60 22.71 18.58
CA ASP A 218 -38.87 22.03 18.92
C ASP A 218 -39.47 22.52 20.24
N TYR A 219 -38.66 22.64 21.30
CA TYR A 219 -39.13 23.08 22.62
C TYR A 219 -39.75 24.49 22.59
N LEU A 220 -39.16 25.39 21.81
CA LEU A 220 -39.66 26.75 21.70
C LEU A 220 -40.83 26.87 20.72
N SER A 221 -41.02 25.89 19.83
CA SER A 221 -41.96 25.92 18.69
C SER A 221 -43.42 25.98 19.15
N PRO A 222 -44.21 26.98 18.71
CA PRO A 222 -45.66 26.98 18.95
C PRO A 222 -46.40 25.87 18.19
N SER A 223 -45.86 25.36 17.08
CA SER A 223 -46.51 24.34 16.24
C SER A 223 -46.04 22.91 16.50
N ASP A 224 -45.24 22.64 17.55
CA ASP A 224 -44.73 21.29 17.89
C ASP A 224 -44.19 20.54 16.66
N VAL A 225 -43.10 21.05 16.07
CA VAL A 225 -42.57 20.57 14.78
C VAL A 225 -42.27 19.07 14.78
N MET A 226 -41.77 18.49 15.88
CA MET A 226 -41.54 17.04 15.98
C MET A 226 -42.83 16.23 16.04
N GLY A 227 -43.90 16.76 16.66
CA GLY A 227 -45.19 16.09 16.72
C GLY A 227 -45.97 16.17 15.41
N ASN A 228 -46.00 17.35 14.79
CA ASN A 228 -46.79 17.59 13.58
C ASN A 228 -46.08 17.22 12.28
N TYR A 229 -44.75 17.25 12.24
CA TYR A 229 -43.96 16.97 11.05
C TYR A 229 -42.74 16.05 11.31
N PRO A 230 -42.91 14.89 11.98
CA PRO A 230 -41.79 14.03 12.40
C PRO A 230 -40.92 13.55 11.23
N HIS A 231 -41.54 13.22 10.09
CA HIS A 231 -40.81 12.80 8.88
C HIS A 231 -39.82 13.85 8.39
N LEU A 232 -40.24 15.11 8.34
CA LEU A 232 -39.39 16.21 7.87
C LEU A 232 -38.28 16.51 8.87
N VAL A 233 -38.58 16.51 10.18
CA VAL A 233 -37.56 16.76 11.21
C VAL A 233 -36.47 15.69 11.19
N VAL A 234 -36.85 14.41 11.19
CA VAL A 234 -35.90 13.29 11.20
C VAL A 234 -35.13 13.23 9.88
N LEU A 235 -35.77 13.43 8.72
CA LEU A 235 -35.07 13.40 7.43
C LEU A 235 -34.10 14.59 7.28
N GLY A 236 -34.54 15.81 7.59
CA GLY A 236 -33.71 17.01 7.50
C GLY A 236 -32.49 16.96 8.42
N THR A 237 -32.68 16.46 9.65
CA THR A 237 -31.60 16.29 10.63
C THR A 237 -30.71 15.10 10.28
N GLY A 238 -31.29 14.00 9.79
CA GLY A 238 -30.57 12.81 9.32
C GLY A 238 -29.63 13.11 8.15
N LEU A 239 -30.03 13.96 7.21
CA LEU A 239 -29.16 14.41 6.11
C LEU A 239 -28.02 15.31 6.59
N ALA A 240 -28.30 16.24 7.52
CA ALA A 240 -27.26 17.05 8.16
C ALA A 240 -26.27 16.19 8.96
N PHE A 241 -26.77 15.13 9.61
CA PHE A 241 -25.97 14.11 10.28
C PHE A 241 -25.10 13.31 9.31
N GLY A 242 -25.67 12.84 8.19
CA GLY A 242 -24.91 12.15 7.15
C GLY A 242 -23.77 12.99 6.59
N PHE A 243 -23.98 14.30 6.45
CA PHE A 243 -22.90 15.24 6.08
C PHE A 243 -21.79 15.30 7.14
N LEU A 244 -22.14 15.35 8.44
CA LEU A 244 -21.16 15.37 9.53
C LEU A 244 -20.33 14.08 9.58
N VAL A 245 -20.98 12.92 9.46
CA VAL A 245 -20.29 11.61 9.38
C VAL A 245 -19.35 11.59 8.18
N GLY A 246 -19.86 11.91 6.97
CA GLY A 246 -19.07 11.88 5.75
C GLY A 246 -17.86 12.81 5.82
N ARG A 247 -18.00 13.99 6.43
CA ARG A 247 -16.88 14.91 6.69
C ARG A 247 -15.87 14.36 7.69
N MET A 248 -16.30 13.64 8.72
CA MET A 248 -15.37 13.03 9.68
C MET A 248 -14.59 11.87 9.08
N ILE A 249 -15.24 11.05 8.25
CA ILE A 249 -14.57 10.00 7.49
C ILE A 249 -13.58 10.65 6.50
N LEU A 250 -14.01 11.65 5.74
CA LEU A 250 -13.11 12.35 4.82
C LEU A 250 -11.92 12.98 5.55
N ALA A 251 -12.14 13.57 6.72
CA ALA A 251 -11.07 14.11 7.54
C ALA A 251 -10.09 13.04 8.01
N HIS A 252 -10.56 11.81 8.27
CA HIS A 252 -9.70 10.66 8.55
C HIS A 252 -8.88 10.27 7.31
N LEU A 253 -9.53 10.15 6.16
CA LEU A 253 -8.92 9.73 4.90
C LEU A 253 -7.87 10.71 4.38
N CYS A 254 -8.11 12.01 4.56
CA CYS A 254 -7.26 13.09 4.07
C CYS A 254 -6.32 13.66 5.13
N ASP A 255 -6.29 13.08 6.34
CA ASP A 255 -5.52 13.57 7.49
C ASP A 255 -5.75 15.07 7.79
N GLU A 256 -7.01 15.51 7.67
CA GLU A 256 -7.38 16.91 7.90
C GLU A 256 -7.25 17.31 9.38
N PRO A 257 -6.97 18.61 9.65
CA PRO A 257 -6.75 19.10 11.01
C PRO A 257 -7.96 18.89 11.93
N LYS A 258 -7.70 18.35 13.13
CA LYS A 258 -8.69 18.02 14.17
C LYS A 258 -9.61 19.19 14.55
N GLY A 259 -10.87 18.86 14.85
CA GLY A 259 -11.82 19.76 15.51
C GLY A 259 -12.59 20.66 14.53
N LEU A 260 -12.92 21.88 14.96
CA LEU A 260 -13.82 22.82 14.25
C LEU A 260 -13.28 23.37 12.92
N LYS A 261 -12.07 22.97 12.52
CA LYS A 261 -11.41 23.44 11.29
C LYS A 261 -11.82 22.65 10.04
N THR A 262 -12.53 21.54 10.19
CA THR A 262 -12.92 20.58 9.12
C THR A 262 -14.19 20.97 8.35
N ASN A 263 -14.62 22.24 8.36
CA ASN A 263 -15.88 22.70 7.74
C ASN A 263 -17.16 21.96 8.20
N MET A 264 -17.08 21.13 9.25
CA MET A 264 -18.22 20.36 9.76
C MET A 264 -19.37 21.25 10.23
N CYS A 265 -19.07 22.46 10.74
CA CYS A 265 -20.08 23.40 11.24
C CYS A 265 -21.00 23.99 10.16
N ILE A 266 -20.73 23.76 8.86
CA ILE A 266 -21.59 24.24 7.78
C ILE A 266 -23.02 23.69 7.92
N SER A 267 -23.20 22.46 8.40
CA SER A 267 -24.54 21.88 8.63
C SER A 267 -25.36 22.62 9.69
N LEU A 268 -24.74 23.46 10.51
CA LEU A 268 -25.38 24.21 11.58
C LEU A 268 -25.90 25.57 11.14
N LEU A 269 -25.53 26.06 9.95
CA LEU A 269 -25.79 27.44 9.52
C LEU A 269 -27.28 27.81 9.48
N TYR A 270 -28.17 26.83 9.29
CA TYR A 270 -29.61 27.07 9.24
C TYR A 270 -30.26 27.18 10.63
N LEU A 271 -29.70 26.52 11.65
CA LEU A 271 -30.32 26.43 12.98
C LEU A 271 -30.52 27.80 13.67
N PRO A 272 -29.57 28.77 13.60
CA PRO A 272 -29.79 30.10 14.17
C PRO A 272 -31.03 30.81 13.59
N PHE A 273 -31.29 30.66 12.29
CA PHE A 273 -32.47 31.24 11.65
C PHE A 273 -33.76 30.60 12.17
N ALA A 274 -33.78 29.27 12.26
CA ALA A 274 -34.93 28.54 12.79
C ALA A 274 -35.23 28.92 14.25
N ILE A 275 -34.19 28.97 15.10
CA ILE A 275 -34.31 29.37 16.51
C ILE A 275 -34.77 30.84 16.62
N ALA A 276 -34.23 31.76 15.81
CA ALA A 276 -34.64 33.16 15.81
C ALA A 276 -36.12 33.34 15.39
N ASN A 277 -36.60 32.58 14.40
CA ASN A 277 -37.99 32.62 13.98
C ASN A 277 -38.94 32.23 15.12
N VAL A 278 -38.58 31.18 15.85
CA VAL A 278 -39.38 30.68 16.98
C VAL A 278 -39.28 31.58 18.21
N LEU A 279 -38.09 32.13 18.51
CA LEU A 279 -37.95 33.13 19.56
C LEU A 279 -38.81 34.37 19.27
N THR A 280 -38.91 34.78 18.00
CA THR A 280 -39.80 35.89 17.64
C THR A 280 -41.26 35.51 17.83
N ALA A 281 -41.65 34.26 17.51
CA ALA A 281 -43.00 33.77 17.79
C ALA A 281 -43.34 33.86 19.29
N ARG A 282 -42.39 33.50 20.17
CA ARG A 282 -42.55 33.61 21.63
C ARG A 282 -42.68 35.05 22.12
N LEU A 283 -42.01 35.99 21.46
CA LEU A 283 -42.10 37.42 21.76
C LEU A 283 -43.33 38.10 21.15
N ASN A 284 -43.98 37.46 20.17
CA ASN A 284 -45.10 37.98 19.39
C ASN A 284 -46.37 37.13 19.57
N ASP A 285 -46.74 36.84 20.82
CA ASP A 285 -47.96 36.11 21.22
C ASP A 285 -48.22 34.78 20.48
N GLY A 286 -47.14 34.06 20.12
CA GLY A 286 -47.21 32.76 19.45
C GLY A 286 -47.28 32.83 17.93
N VAL A 287 -47.22 34.01 17.31
CA VAL A 287 -47.27 34.18 15.85
C VAL A 287 -45.84 34.28 15.28
N PRO A 288 -45.34 33.26 14.55
CA PRO A 288 -43.99 33.30 13.98
C PRO A 288 -43.92 34.28 12.80
N LEU A 289 -42.73 34.84 12.56
CA LEU A 289 -42.47 35.73 11.42
C LEU A 289 -42.62 34.99 10.08
N VAL A 290 -42.20 33.74 10.05
CA VAL A 290 -42.32 32.82 8.92
C VAL A 290 -42.98 31.54 9.40
N ASP A 291 -43.92 31.00 8.63
CA ASP A 291 -44.58 29.72 8.92
C ASP A 291 -43.54 28.63 9.23
N GLU A 292 -43.65 27.99 10.40
CA GLU A 292 -42.71 26.96 10.85
C GLU A 292 -42.65 25.77 9.91
N ARG A 293 -43.75 25.44 9.21
CA ARG A 293 -43.74 24.41 8.18
C ARG A 293 -42.84 24.81 7.01
N LEU A 294 -42.89 26.08 6.60
CA LEU A 294 -42.03 26.60 5.55
C LEU A 294 -40.56 26.63 6.00
N VAL A 295 -40.30 27.06 7.25
CA VAL A 295 -38.94 27.03 7.83
C VAL A 295 -38.38 25.61 7.88
N LEU A 296 -39.21 24.60 8.21
CA LEU A 296 -38.82 23.20 8.22
C LEU A 296 -38.58 22.63 6.82
N LEU A 297 -39.40 23.01 5.83
CA LEU A 297 -39.18 22.62 4.43
C LEU A 297 -37.88 23.22 3.88
N LEU A 298 -37.60 24.48 4.20
CA LEU A 298 -36.36 25.16 3.84
C LEU A 298 -35.14 24.54 4.55
N TYR A 299 -35.27 24.10 5.81
CA TYR A 299 -34.23 23.33 6.49
C TYR A 299 -33.94 22.01 5.77
N CYS A 300 -34.98 21.26 5.40
CA CYS A 300 -34.82 20.02 4.65
C CYS A 300 -34.15 20.27 3.29
N ALA A 301 -34.60 21.30 2.57
CA ALA A 301 -34.00 21.68 1.29
C ALA A 301 -32.52 22.06 1.45
N PHE A 302 -32.19 22.83 2.49
CA PHE A 302 -30.81 23.16 2.85
C PHE A 302 -29.98 21.90 3.11
N SER A 303 -30.45 20.97 3.94
CA SER A 303 -29.74 19.73 4.25
C SER A 303 -29.55 18.83 3.02
N VAL A 304 -30.57 18.72 2.14
CA VAL A 304 -30.47 17.99 0.87
C VAL A 304 -29.42 18.62 -0.04
N VAL A 305 -29.47 19.93 -0.25
CA VAL A 305 -28.49 20.65 -1.09
C VAL A 305 -27.09 20.50 -0.52
N LEU A 306 -26.92 20.63 0.79
CA LEU A 306 -25.64 20.47 1.46
C LEU A 306 -25.06 19.07 1.27
N TYR A 307 -25.86 18.02 1.51
CA TYR A 307 -25.42 16.64 1.37
C TYR A 307 -25.13 16.29 -0.10
N LEU A 308 -26.00 16.68 -1.03
CA LEU A 308 -25.78 16.44 -2.46
C LEU A 308 -24.56 17.18 -2.98
N HIS A 309 -24.36 18.43 -2.56
CA HIS A 309 -23.16 19.19 -2.92
C HIS A 309 -21.90 18.51 -2.37
N PHE A 310 -21.92 18.04 -1.12
CA PHE A 310 -20.83 17.27 -0.55
C PHE A 310 -20.55 15.99 -1.35
N ALA A 311 -21.57 15.15 -1.55
CA ALA A 311 -21.44 13.89 -2.27
C ALA A 311 -20.92 14.12 -3.71
N THR A 312 -21.49 15.07 -4.45
CA THR A 312 -21.07 15.37 -5.82
C THR A 312 -19.68 15.96 -5.88
N SER A 313 -19.31 16.87 -4.96
CA SER A 313 -17.96 17.45 -4.91
C SER A 313 -16.91 16.40 -4.60
N VAL A 314 -17.17 15.55 -3.59
CA VAL A 314 -16.26 14.46 -3.21
C VAL A 314 -16.13 13.44 -4.34
N ILE A 315 -17.25 13.00 -4.94
CA ILE A 315 -17.22 12.09 -6.10
C ILE A 315 -16.44 12.74 -7.25
N HIS A 316 -16.68 14.02 -7.56
CA HIS A 316 -16.01 14.71 -8.65
C HIS A 316 -14.51 14.87 -8.39
N GLU A 317 -14.11 15.29 -7.19
CA GLU A 317 -12.71 15.42 -6.80
C GLU A 317 -11.99 14.07 -6.86
N ILE A 318 -12.61 13.01 -6.33
CA ILE A 318 -12.03 11.67 -6.32
C ILE A 318 -11.96 11.07 -7.73
N THR A 319 -13.01 11.18 -8.54
CA THR A 319 -13.02 10.67 -9.92
C THR A 319 -12.02 11.43 -10.79
N THR A 320 -11.90 12.74 -10.61
CA THR A 320 -10.91 13.58 -11.28
C THR A 320 -9.48 13.23 -10.84
N ALA A 321 -9.25 13.04 -9.53
CA ALA A 321 -7.93 12.71 -8.99
C ALA A 321 -7.47 11.29 -9.34
N LEU A 322 -8.39 10.31 -9.36
CA LEU A 322 -8.07 8.90 -9.62
C LEU A 322 -8.22 8.51 -11.10
N GLY A 323 -8.62 9.43 -11.98
CA GLY A 323 -8.86 9.15 -13.39
C GLY A 323 -9.96 8.10 -13.64
N ILE A 324 -10.91 7.97 -12.71
CA ILE A 324 -12.00 7.01 -12.78
C ILE A 324 -13.17 7.65 -13.53
N TYR A 325 -13.50 7.13 -14.71
CA TYR A 325 -14.74 7.47 -15.39
C TYR A 325 -15.88 6.65 -14.74
N CYS A 326 -16.64 7.26 -13.82
CA CYS A 326 -17.85 6.62 -13.29
C CYS A 326 -18.78 6.25 -14.45
N PHE A 327 -19.12 4.96 -14.56
CA PHE A 327 -20.05 4.43 -15.56
C PHE A 327 -21.31 5.30 -15.66
N SER A 328 -21.68 5.67 -16.89
CA SER A 328 -23.03 6.14 -17.20
C SER A 328 -23.99 4.96 -17.01
N VAL A 329 -24.63 4.87 -15.84
CA VAL A 329 -25.68 3.89 -15.60
C VAL A 329 -26.99 4.47 -16.13
N ASP A 330 -27.55 3.83 -17.17
CA ASP A 330 -28.88 4.09 -17.74
C ASP A 330 -30.00 3.66 -16.78
N CYS A 331 -30.02 4.21 -15.56
CA CYS A 331 -31.11 3.99 -14.62
C CYS A 331 -31.79 5.32 -14.29
N VAL A 332 -33.07 5.40 -14.68
CA VAL A 332 -33.95 6.58 -14.69
C VAL A 332 -34.09 7.29 -13.33
N TRP A 333 -33.58 6.72 -12.23
CA TRP A 333 -33.69 7.29 -10.88
C TRP A 333 -32.36 7.72 -10.24
N CYS A 334 -31.22 7.60 -10.93
CA CYS A 334 -30.01 8.39 -10.59
C CYS A 334 -30.15 9.88 -10.99
N PHE A 335 -31.33 10.27 -11.47
CA PHE A 335 -31.63 11.61 -11.99
C PHE A 335 -31.43 12.73 -10.96
N CYS A 336 -31.61 12.49 -9.64
CA CYS A 336 -31.37 13.55 -8.64
C CYS A 336 -29.89 13.83 -8.33
N ILE A 337 -28.98 12.88 -8.61
CA ILE A 337 -27.52 13.09 -8.39
C ILE A 337 -26.84 13.47 -9.72
N CYS A 338 -27.37 13.04 -10.86
CA CYS A 338 -26.80 13.34 -12.18
C CYS A 338 -27.36 14.60 -12.88
N MET A 339 -28.53 15.15 -12.50
CA MET A 339 -29.12 16.29 -13.24
C MET A 339 -28.36 17.63 -13.10
N PHE A 340 -27.47 17.80 -12.12
CA PHE A 340 -26.79 19.09 -11.90
C PHE A 340 -25.36 19.15 -12.44
N SER A 341 -24.89 18.15 -13.19
CA SER A 341 -23.61 18.22 -13.93
C SER A 341 -23.61 19.31 -15.04
N SER A 342 -24.74 19.97 -15.31
CA SER A 342 -24.85 21.03 -16.33
C SER A 342 -25.41 22.38 -15.84
N ALA A 343 -25.66 22.58 -14.55
CA ALA A 343 -26.16 23.85 -14.03
C ALA A 343 -25.21 24.45 -12.98
N ARG A 344 -24.41 25.44 -13.40
CA ARG A 344 -23.67 26.33 -12.50
C ARG A 344 -24.66 27.13 -11.66
N PHE A 345 -24.74 26.85 -10.37
CA PHE A 345 -25.31 27.77 -9.39
C PHE A 345 -24.15 28.32 -8.54
N ASP A 346 -23.64 29.49 -8.94
CA ASP A 346 -22.71 30.29 -8.15
C ASP A 346 -23.51 31.02 -7.05
N LEU A 347 -23.59 30.43 -5.84
CA LEU A 347 -24.04 31.11 -4.63
C LEU A 347 -22.81 31.58 -3.82
N PRO A 348 -22.75 32.85 -3.36
CA PRO A 348 -21.56 33.43 -2.77
C PRO A 348 -21.46 33.09 -1.27
N PHE A 349 -21.12 31.85 -0.94
CA PHE A 349 -20.58 31.46 0.37
C PHE A 349 -19.57 30.33 0.17
N ALA A 350 -18.48 30.65 -0.53
CA ALA A 350 -17.36 29.74 -0.74
C ALA A 350 -16.06 30.46 -0.35
N PHE A 351 -15.59 30.22 0.87
CA PHE A 351 -14.20 30.41 1.21
C PHE A 351 -13.71 29.20 2.00
N GLN A 352 -12.59 28.62 1.50
CA GLN A 352 -11.76 27.54 2.04
C GLN A 352 -12.04 26.09 1.58
N LEU A 353 -11.74 25.86 0.29
CA LEU A 353 -10.70 24.89 -0.12
C LEU A 353 -9.66 25.55 -1.05
N SER A 354 -10.03 26.67 -1.70
CA SER A 354 -9.17 27.46 -2.59
C SER A 354 -8.00 28.21 -1.91
N ALA A 355 -7.86 28.18 -0.58
CA ALA A 355 -6.73 28.84 0.09
C ALA A 355 -5.46 27.97 0.19
N VAL A 356 -5.58 26.64 0.00
CA VAL A 356 -4.40 25.74 -0.04
C VAL A 356 -4.09 25.28 -1.47
N VAL A 357 -5.09 25.27 -2.36
CA VAL A 357 -4.89 24.97 -3.80
C VAL A 357 -4.70 26.24 -4.66
N GLY A 358 -4.99 27.44 -4.13
CA GLY A 358 -4.99 28.70 -4.88
C GLY A 358 -3.68 29.50 -4.92
N LYS A 359 -2.57 29.04 -4.33
CA LYS A 359 -1.29 29.76 -4.40
C LYS A 359 -0.46 29.51 -5.67
N ARG A 360 -1.03 28.88 -6.70
CA ARG A 360 -0.37 28.66 -8.01
C ARG A 360 -1.28 28.81 -9.24
N LYS A 361 -2.28 29.71 -9.24
CA LYS A 361 -3.09 29.93 -10.46
C LYS A 361 -3.56 31.35 -10.79
N GLN A 362 -2.89 32.39 -10.28
CA GLN A 362 -3.18 33.78 -10.71
C GLN A 362 -1.92 34.58 -11.04
N GLN A 363 -1.26 34.16 -12.11
CA GLN A 363 -0.52 35.05 -13.01
C GLN A 363 -0.58 34.41 -14.40
N LEU A 364 -1.72 34.51 -15.07
CA LEU A 364 -1.86 34.37 -16.53
C LEU A 364 -3.35 34.45 -16.90
N SER A 365 -3.82 35.68 -17.10
CA SER A 365 -4.80 35.97 -18.15
C SER A 365 -4.78 37.48 -18.37
N ASN A 366 -4.05 37.91 -19.39
CA ASN A 366 -4.48 39.04 -20.21
C ASN A 366 -4.10 38.76 -21.67
N HIS A 367 -5.14 38.86 -22.48
CA HIS A 367 -5.20 39.00 -23.94
C HIS A 367 -5.03 37.81 -24.88
N THR A 368 -6.19 37.48 -25.44
CA THR A 368 -6.52 36.66 -26.58
C THR A 368 -6.21 37.36 -27.92
N LYS A 369 -5.69 36.57 -28.88
CA LYS A 369 -6.18 36.38 -30.27
C LYS A 369 -5.76 37.29 -31.45
N PHE A 370 -5.44 36.57 -32.55
CA PHE A 370 -5.56 36.83 -34.01
C PHE A 370 -4.35 37.32 -34.86
N LYS A 371 -3.66 36.33 -35.50
CA LYS A 371 -3.62 35.98 -36.96
C LYS A 371 -3.19 37.01 -38.05
N PHE A 372 -2.37 36.44 -38.98
CA PHE A 372 -2.14 36.72 -40.42
C PHE A 372 -0.99 37.66 -40.90
N CYS A 373 0.03 37.00 -41.50
CA CYS A 373 0.59 37.18 -42.87
C CYS A 373 1.27 38.50 -43.31
N TYR A 374 2.55 38.45 -43.72
CA TYR A 374 2.97 38.58 -45.14
C TYR A 374 4.51 38.47 -45.36
N SER A 375 4.83 37.86 -46.52
CA SER A 375 5.97 38.03 -47.46
C SER A 375 7.46 37.97 -47.07
N LYS A 376 8.14 37.06 -47.79
CA LYS A 376 9.32 37.26 -48.68
C LYS A 376 10.24 38.45 -48.36
N PHE A 377 11.54 38.17 -48.19
CA PHE A 377 12.57 38.72 -49.09
C PHE A 377 13.86 37.85 -49.07
N LYS A 378 14.33 37.55 -50.28
CA LYS A 378 15.66 37.01 -50.60
C LYS A 378 16.69 38.12 -50.39
N ILE A 379 17.83 37.80 -49.79
CA ILE A 379 19.13 38.37 -50.20
C ILE A 379 20.15 37.23 -50.20
N GLN A 380 20.85 37.14 -51.33
CA GLN A 380 21.92 36.22 -51.66
C GLN A 380 23.23 37.02 -51.68
N ALA A 381 24.35 36.29 -51.66
CA ALA A 381 25.73 36.72 -51.94
C ALA A 381 26.54 37.12 -50.68
N LEU A 382 27.82 36.76 -50.53
CA LEU A 382 28.84 36.40 -51.51
C LEU A 382 29.98 35.60 -50.85
N HIS A 383 30.64 34.80 -51.68
CA HIS A 383 31.90 34.07 -51.48
C HIS A 383 33.02 34.85 -50.75
N SER A 384 33.86 34.12 -50.01
CA SER A 384 35.27 33.99 -50.41
C SER A 384 35.88 32.73 -49.79
N ALA A 385 36.53 31.96 -50.66
CA ALA A 385 37.36 30.83 -50.31
C ALA A 385 38.76 31.33 -49.92
N GLN A 386 39.40 30.65 -48.97
CA GLN A 386 40.86 30.56 -48.96
C GLN A 386 41.27 29.21 -48.39
N THR A 387 41.68 28.36 -49.32
CA THR A 387 42.53 27.19 -49.11
C THR A 387 43.89 27.64 -48.56
N HIS A 388 44.35 27.02 -47.49
CA HIS A 388 45.79 26.84 -47.27
C HIS A 388 46.05 25.45 -46.72
N LEU A 389 46.85 24.72 -47.49
CA LEU A 389 47.36 23.39 -47.23
C LEU A 389 48.63 23.46 -46.37
N SER A 390 48.94 22.33 -45.75
CA SER A 390 50.24 21.85 -45.24
C SER A 390 50.79 22.42 -43.93
N LEU A 391 50.91 21.56 -42.91
CA LEU A 391 52.18 20.89 -42.58
C LEU A 391 51.95 19.85 -41.48
N GLU A 392 52.29 18.59 -41.79
CA GLU A 392 52.43 17.51 -40.83
C GLU A 392 53.58 17.80 -39.86
N VAL A 393 53.31 17.63 -38.56
CA VAL A 393 54.33 17.22 -37.59
C VAL A 393 53.73 16.05 -36.83
N ALA A 394 54.23 14.86 -37.15
CA ALA A 394 54.00 13.64 -36.41
C ALA A 394 54.56 13.78 -35.00
N ALA A 395 53.67 13.71 -34.00
CA ALA A 395 54.03 13.41 -32.63
C ALA A 395 53.31 12.10 -32.28
N GLU A 396 54.09 11.02 -32.16
CA GLU A 396 53.66 9.73 -31.63
C GLU A 396 53.00 9.94 -30.26
N LYS A 397 51.67 9.81 -30.22
CA LYS A 397 50.93 9.57 -28.97
C LYS A 397 50.70 8.07 -28.87
N SER A 398 51.10 7.50 -27.74
CA SER A 398 50.77 6.12 -27.36
C SER A 398 49.26 5.90 -27.54
N GLN A 399 48.87 5.03 -28.48
CA GLN A 399 47.49 4.59 -28.62
C GLN A 399 47.05 3.94 -27.31
N SER A 400 46.05 4.54 -26.64
CA SER A 400 45.40 3.91 -25.51
C SER A 400 44.62 2.68 -25.99
N SER A 401 44.50 1.66 -25.15
CA SER A 401 43.74 0.43 -25.43
C SER A 401 42.28 0.67 -25.84
N THR A 402 41.74 1.86 -25.56
CA THR A 402 40.40 2.30 -25.95
C THR A 402 40.26 2.62 -27.44
N ASP A 403 41.31 3.13 -28.12
CA ASP A 403 41.24 3.45 -29.55
C ASP A 403 41.22 2.19 -30.43
N PHE A 404 41.82 1.09 -29.94
CA PHE A 404 41.79 -0.21 -30.62
C PHE A 404 40.43 -0.90 -30.50
N ALA A 405 39.72 -0.70 -29.39
CA ALA A 405 38.40 -1.28 -29.10
C ALA A 405 37.25 -0.72 -29.97
N ILE A 406 37.32 0.56 -30.35
CA ILE A 406 36.28 1.23 -31.16
C ILE A 406 36.25 0.70 -32.62
N GLY A 407 37.39 0.19 -33.12
CA GLY A 407 37.53 -0.28 -34.50
C GLY A 407 36.84 -1.61 -34.81
N GLU A 408 36.63 -2.48 -33.81
CA GLU A 408 36.04 -3.82 -33.99
C GLU A 408 34.58 -3.92 -33.49
N LEU A 409 34.06 -2.90 -32.81
CA LEU A 409 32.70 -2.92 -32.25
C LEU A 409 31.64 -2.73 -33.35
N VAL A 410 30.77 -3.72 -33.53
CA VAL A 410 29.61 -3.62 -34.44
C VAL A 410 28.51 -2.80 -33.78
N TRP A 411 28.28 -1.59 -34.28
CA TRP A 411 27.26 -0.70 -33.75
C TRP A 411 25.84 -1.22 -34.02
N PRO A 412 24.93 -1.16 -33.04
CA PRO A 412 23.59 -1.70 -33.17
C PRO A 412 22.66 -0.71 -33.89
N SER A 413 21.65 -1.27 -34.57
CA SER A 413 20.53 -0.53 -35.14
C SER A 413 19.21 -0.96 -34.48
N PRO A 414 18.23 -0.06 -34.29
CA PRO A 414 16.89 -0.43 -33.83
C PRO A 414 16.17 -1.42 -34.75
N SER A 415 16.63 -1.52 -36.00
CA SER A 415 16.09 -2.42 -37.03
C SER A 415 16.80 -3.77 -37.12
N ASP A 416 17.75 -4.06 -36.24
CA ASP A 416 18.47 -5.33 -36.24
C ASP A 416 17.50 -6.50 -35.92
N GLU A 417 17.59 -7.61 -36.68
CA GLU A 417 16.76 -8.80 -36.45
C GLU A 417 16.99 -9.42 -35.06
N ILE A 418 18.25 -9.43 -34.62
CA ILE A 418 18.66 -9.90 -33.31
C ILE A 418 18.77 -8.68 -32.40
N PRO A 419 18.05 -8.64 -31.26
CA PRO A 419 18.17 -7.55 -30.31
C PRO A 419 19.62 -7.32 -29.88
N PHE A 420 20.06 -6.06 -29.79
CA PHE A 420 21.46 -5.74 -29.55
C PHE A 420 22.02 -6.28 -28.23
N TRP A 421 21.14 -6.50 -27.24
CA TRP A 421 21.48 -7.09 -25.93
C TRP A 421 21.61 -8.62 -25.94
N LYS A 422 21.40 -9.26 -27.10
CA LYS A 422 21.65 -10.68 -27.34
C LYS A 422 22.91 -10.94 -28.19
N LYS A 423 23.66 -9.89 -28.55
CA LYS A 423 24.92 -10.02 -29.28
C LYS A 423 26.06 -10.28 -28.30
N ASP A 424 26.94 -11.21 -28.64
CA ASP A 424 28.16 -11.49 -27.89
C ASP A 424 29.23 -10.43 -28.16
N PHE A 425 30.03 -10.08 -27.15
CA PHE A 425 31.18 -9.18 -27.29
C PHE A 425 32.49 -9.94 -27.18
N PRO A 426 33.55 -9.52 -27.91
CA PRO A 426 34.86 -10.11 -27.74
C PRO A 426 35.34 -9.89 -26.31
N SER A 427 35.92 -10.91 -25.68
CA SER A 427 36.46 -10.82 -24.33
C SER A 427 37.74 -9.98 -24.32
N TRP A 428 37.60 -8.65 -24.27
CA TRP A 428 38.75 -7.77 -24.16
C TRP A 428 39.39 -7.94 -22.78
N GLY A 429 40.69 -8.26 -22.80
CA GLY A 429 41.50 -8.59 -21.64
C GLY A 429 41.74 -7.36 -20.78
N VAL A 430 40.90 -7.19 -19.76
CA VAL A 430 41.26 -6.41 -18.57
C VAL A 430 41.89 -7.41 -17.61
N ASN A 431 43.06 -7.08 -17.05
CA ASN A 431 43.65 -7.88 -15.98
C ASN A 431 42.60 -8.02 -14.88
N PRO A 432 42.17 -9.26 -14.51
CA PRO A 432 41.28 -9.43 -13.38
C PRO A 432 41.96 -8.81 -12.17
N GLU A 433 41.29 -7.84 -11.54
CA GLU A 433 41.80 -7.28 -10.29
C GLU A 433 42.10 -8.40 -9.29
N VAL A 434 43.18 -8.16 -8.56
CA VAL A 434 43.76 -9.00 -7.53
C VAL A 434 42.65 -9.58 -6.64
N PRO A 435 42.68 -10.89 -6.31
CA PRO A 435 41.75 -11.47 -5.35
C PRO A 435 41.74 -10.58 -4.11
N VAL A 436 40.57 -10.05 -3.74
CA VAL A 436 40.42 -9.37 -2.47
C VAL A 436 40.78 -10.40 -1.41
N ASP A 437 41.90 -10.20 -0.73
CA ASP A 437 42.33 -11.06 0.38
C ASP A 437 41.36 -10.82 1.54
N ILE A 438 40.23 -11.52 1.50
CA ILE A 438 39.19 -11.41 2.52
C ILE A 438 39.73 -12.07 3.77
N LYS A 439 39.93 -11.25 4.81
CA LYS A 439 40.32 -11.73 6.14
C LYS A 439 39.33 -12.79 6.61
N LYS A 440 39.82 -14.02 6.76
CA LYS A 440 39.04 -15.13 7.34
C LYS A 440 38.76 -14.87 8.82
N ASP A 441 37.58 -15.26 9.27
CA ASP A 441 37.20 -15.19 10.67
C ASP A 441 37.92 -16.28 11.47
N SER A 442 38.28 -15.95 12.72
CA SER A 442 39.07 -16.84 13.58
C SER A 442 38.29 -18.03 14.13
N ASP A 443 36.96 -17.98 14.08
CA ASP A 443 36.05 -18.96 14.68
C ASP A 443 34.98 -19.35 13.66
N PRO A 444 35.27 -20.36 12.81
CA PRO A 444 34.37 -20.77 11.75
C PRO A 444 33.10 -21.43 12.30
N MET A 445 32.02 -21.34 11.54
CA MET A 445 30.69 -21.85 11.91
C MET A 445 30.17 -22.69 10.75
N HIS A 446 29.30 -23.64 11.06
CA HIS A 446 28.44 -24.29 10.08
C HIS A 446 27.08 -23.62 10.05
N ILE A 447 26.72 -23.05 8.91
CA ILE A 447 25.48 -22.29 8.69
C ILE A 447 24.68 -22.99 7.61
N ILE A 448 23.41 -23.31 7.90
CA ILE A 448 22.48 -23.83 6.90
C ILE A 448 21.40 -22.77 6.63
N HIS A 449 21.36 -22.27 5.41
CA HIS A 449 20.26 -21.43 4.94
C HIS A 449 19.12 -22.31 4.43
N ILE A 450 17.88 -21.98 4.80
CA ILE A 450 16.68 -22.64 4.30
C ILE A 450 15.82 -21.57 3.66
N THR A 451 15.55 -21.72 2.37
CA THR A 451 14.95 -20.68 1.54
C THR A 451 14.08 -21.29 0.45
N ALA A 452 13.16 -20.48 -0.08
CA ALA A 452 12.39 -20.82 -1.27
C ALA A 452 13.08 -20.36 -2.58
N GLU A 453 14.04 -19.44 -2.50
CA GLU A 453 14.71 -18.88 -3.68
C GLU A 453 16.23 -18.89 -3.52
N MET A 454 16.94 -19.12 -4.63
CA MET A 454 18.39 -19.07 -4.74
C MET A 454 18.81 -18.72 -6.18
N ALA A 455 19.68 -17.71 -6.35
CA ALA A 455 20.18 -17.35 -7.66
C ALA A 455 21.34 -18.27 -8.11
N PRO A 456 21.41 -18.69 -9.39
CA PRO A 456 20.51 -18.35 -10.49
C PRO A 456 19.32 -19.31 -10.69
N ILE A 457 19.29 -20.43 -9.96
CA ILE A 457 18.45 -21.60 -10.32
C ILE A 457 16.96 -21.46 -9.96
N ALA A 458 16.62 -20.68 -8.93
CA ALA A 458 15.26 -20.43 -8.45
C ALA A 458 15.12 -18.95 -8.08
N LYS A 459 15.09 -18.08 -9.10
CA LYS A 459 15.11 -16.62 -8.95
C LYS A 459 13.77 -16.01 -9.34
N VAL A 460 13.09 -15.37 -8.39
CA VAL A 460 11.86 -14.60 -8.64
C VAL A 460 12.02 -13.14 -8.21
N GLY A 461 12.60 -12.90 -7.04
CA GLY A 461 12.87 -11.58 -6.49
C GLY A 461 14.30 -11.43 -5.94
N GLY A 462 14.50 -10.36 -5.17
CA GLY A 462 15.80 -10.05 -4.55
C GLY A 462 16.22 -11.03 -3.44
N LEU A 463 15.31 -11.87 -2.92
CA LEU A 463 15.62 -12.90 -1.94
C LEU A 463 16.71 -13.85 -2.45
N SER A 464 16.57 -14.31 -3.70
CA SER A 464 17.52 -15.21 -4.37
C SER A 464 18.96 -14.66 -4.37
N ASP A 465 19.10 -13.37 -4.67
CA ASP A 465 20.40 -12.67 -4.73
C ASP A 465 20.99 -12.48 -3.33
N VAL A 466 20.15 -12.25 -2.33
CA VAL A 466 20.60 -12.13 -0.93
C VAL A 466 21.14 -13.45 -0.41
N VAL A 467 20.42 -14.56 -0.61
CA VAL A 467 20.87 -15.86 -0.12
C VAL A 467 22.20 -16.25 -0.77
N THR A 468 22.29 -16.18 -2.10
CA THR A 468 23.52 -16.53 -2.82
C THR A 468 24.69 -15.62 -2.42
N GLY A 469 24.47 -14.30 -2.36
CA GLY A 469 25.51 -13.33 -2.02
C GLY A 469 26.02 -13.47 -0.58
N LEU A 470 25.11 -13.60 0.39
CA LEU A 470 25.46 -13.80 1.79
C LEU A 470 26.19 -15.13 2.01
N ALA A 471 25.71 -16.22 1.39
CA ALA A 471 26.35 -17.52 1.49
C ALA A 471 27.80 -17.49 0.95
N ARG A 472 28.03 -16.87 -0.21
CA ARG A 472 29.38 -16.71 -0.78
C ARG A 472 30.29 -15.86 0.10
N ALA A 473 29.77 -14.79 0.68
CA ALA A 473 30.55 -13.95 1.59
C ALA A 473 30.94 -14.72 2.87
N CYS A 474 30.01 -15.48 3.47
CA CYS A 474 30.30 -16.34 4.61
C CYS A 474 31.35 -17.43 4.27
N LEU A 475 31.24 -18.09 3.11
CA LEU A 475 32.24 -19.05 2.61
C LEU A 475 33.62 -18.41 2.46
N SER A 476 33.68 -17.21 1.86
CA SER A 476 34.93 -16.48 1.64
C SER A 476 35.61 -16.08 2.95
N ARG A 477 34.83 -15.87 4.00
CA ARG A 477 35.31 -15.61 5.37
C ARG A 477 35.71 -16.88 6.14
N GLY A 478 35.55 -18.06 5.55
CA GLY A 478 36.00 -19.34 6.11
C GLY A 478 34.93 -20.15 6.85
N HIS A 479 33.66 -19.73 6.83
CA HIS A 479 32.56 -20.53 7.37
C HIS A 479 32.15 -21.64 6.41
N THR A 480 31.55 -22.71 6.93
CA THR A 480 30.90 -23.74 6.12
C THR A 480 29.45 -23.34 5.91
N VAL A 481 29.00 -23.29 4.66
CA VAL A 481 27.63 -22.88 4.32
C VAL A 481 26.97 -23.89 3.39
N ASP A 482 25.80 -24.37 3.78
CA ASP A 482 24.91 -25.15 2.93
C ASP A 482 23.59 -24.41 2.74
N ILE A 483 22.93 -24.65 1.60
CA ILE A 483 21.58 -24.15 1.32
C ILE A 483 20.64 -25.34 1.15
N ILE A 484 19.52 -25.37 1.87
CA ILE A 484 18.42 -26.30 1.60
C ILE A 484 17.38 -25.56 0.76
N LEU A 485 17.04 -26.12 -0.40
CA LEU A 485 16.11 -25.57 -1.38
C LEU A 485 15.09 -26.65 -1.81
N PRO A 486 13.82 -26.30 -2.09
CA PRO A 486 12.92 -27.25 -2.73
C PRO A 486 13.41 -27.62 -4.13
N PHE A 487 13.28 -28.88 -4.53
CA PHE A 487 13.62 -29.30 -5.88
C PHE A 487 12.46 -28.99 -6.86
N TYR A 488 12.30 -27.72 -7.22
CA TYR A 488 11.28 -27.30 -8.17
C TYR A 488 11.45 -27.97 -9.54
N GLU A 489 10.36 -28.41 -10.15
CA GLU A 489 10.36 -28.98 -11.49
C GLU A 489 10.89 -28.01 -12.56
N CYS A 490 10.70 -26.70 -12.37
CA CYS A 490 11.18 -25.66 -13.29
C CYS A 490 12.69 -25.37 -13.22
N ILE A 491 13.45 -25.96 -12.28
CA ILE A 491 14.89 -25.75 -12.18
C ILE A 491 15.62 -26.38 -13.38
N GLN A 492 16.47 -25.58 -14.02
CA GLN A 492 17.36 -26.05 -15.09
C GLN A 492 18.55 -26.81 -14.49
N LYS A 493 18.47 -28.15 -14.49
CA LYS A 493 19.46 -29.04 -13.85
C LYS A 493 20.89 -28.85 -14.35
N GLN A 494 21.09 -28.33 -15.56
CA GLN A 494 22.41 -28.05 -16.16
C GLN A 494 23.20 -26.98 -15.39
N GLN A 495 22.51 -26.13 -14.61
CA GLN A 495 23.14 -25.11 -13.76
C GLN A 495 23.64 -25.67 -12.43
N ILE A 496 23.36 -26.94 -12.12
CA ILE A 496 23.78 -27.63 -10.89
C ILE A 496 24.94 -28.57 -11.23
N LYS A 497 26.08 -28.38 -10.56
CA LYS A 497 27.23 -29.28 -10.68
C LYS A 497 27.10 -30.42 -9.68
N ASP A 498 27.63 -31.59 -10.03
CA ASP A 498 27.73 -32.76 -9.15
C ASP A 498 26.39 -33.14 -8.51
N LEU A 499 25.29 -33.04 -9.27
CA LEU A 499 23.95 -33.35 -8.78
C LEU A 499 23.81 -34.87 -8.56
N GLU A 500 23.68 -35.29 -7.30
CA GLU A 500 23.53 -36.69 -6.93
C GLU A 500 22.45 -36.91 -5.86
N LEU A 501 21.79 -38.08 -5.89
CA LEU A 501 20.85 -38.48 -4.85
C LEU A 501 21.65 -38.97 -3.63
N VAL A 502 21.60 -38.22 -2.52
CA VAL A 502 22.33 -38.56 -1.29
C VAL A 502 21.56 -39.52 -0.42
N THR A 503 20.26 -39.29 -0.25
CA THR A 503 19.43 -40.14 0.61
C THR A 503 17.95 -40.03 0.27
N THR A 504 17.20 -41.03 0.70
CA THR A 504 15.74 -41.06 0.66
C THR A 504 15.22 -41.29 2.07
N PHE A 505 14.32 -40.44 2.54
CA PHE A 505 13.73 -40.48 3.87
C PHE A 505 12.22 -40.25 3.79
N ASN A 506 11.51 -40.46 4.90
CA ASN A 506 10.08 -40.19 4.96
C ASN A 506 9.83 -38.92 5.77
N SER A 507 9.03 -38.01 5.22
CA SER A 507 8.61 -36.77 5.89
C SER A 507 7.11 -36.75 6.10
N TYR A 508 6.67 -36.28 7.26
CA TYR A 508 5.25 -36.31 7.62
C TYR A 508 4.46 -35.18 6.96
N HIS A 509 3.26 -35.50 6.52
CA HIS A 509 2.25 -34.53 6.10
C HIS A 509 0.84 -35.10 6.31
N ASP A 510 -0.01 -34.39 7.05
CA ASP A 510 -1.45 -34.66 7.16
C ASP A 510 -1.79 -36.15 7.42
N GLY A 511 -1.16 -36.73 8.45
CA GLY A 511 -1.35 -38.13 8.84
C GLY A 511 -0.59 -39.16 8.01
N ASN A 512 0.12 -38.75 6.96
CA ASN A 512 0.87 -39.63 6.06
C ASN A 512 2.38 -39.40 6.16
N TRP A 513 3.15 -40.42 5.80
CA TRP A 513 4.60 -40.34 5.65
C TRP A 513 4.95 -40.37 4.17
N ILE A 514 5.42 -39.25 3.65
CA ILE A 514 5.74 -39.03 2.24
C ILE A 514 7.21 -39.32 2.00
N GLN A 515 7.48 -40.28 1.11
CA GLN A 515 8.85 -40.57 0.68
C GLN A 515 9.44 -39.35 -0.02
N THR A 516 10.63 -38.94 0.42
CA THR A 516 11.28 -37.70 0.05
C THR A 516 12.74 -37.98 -0.28
N ASN A 517 13.16 -37.55 -1.46
CA ASN A 517 14.54 -37.64 -1.92
C ASN A 517 15.28 -36.35 -1.55
N ALA A 518 16.49 -36.49 -1.04
CA ALA A 518 17.42 -35.39 -0.86
C ALA A 518 18.58 -35.55 -1.83
N TYR A 519 18.71 -34.59 -2.75
CA TYR A 519 19.86 -34.52 -3.66
C TYR A 519 20.86 -33.51 -3.15
N HIS A 520 22.14 -33.75 -3.41
CA HIS A 520 23.20 -32.76 -3.23
C HIS A 520 23.66 -32.28 -4.59
N GLY A 521 24.09 -31.02 -4.64
CA GLY A 521 24.77 -30.46 -5.79
C GLY A 521 25.45 -29.13 -5.42
N VAL A 522 26.21 -28.58 -6.36
CA VAL A 522 26.93 -27.32 -6.18
C VAL A 522 26.42 -26.28 -7.16
N VAL A 523 25.99 -25.13 -6.63
CA VAL A 523 25.47 -23.99 -7.40
C VAL A 523 26.24 -22.74 -7.02
N SER A 524 26.84 -22.06 -8.01
CA SER A 524 27.66 -20.85 -7.78
C SER A 524 28.77 -21.03 -6.72
N GLY A 525 29.30 -22.26 -6.59
CA GLY A 525 30.33 -22.60 -5.60
C GLY A 525 29.80 -22.86 -4.18
N ILE A 526 28.48 -22.90 -3.99
CA ILE A 526 27.82 -23.18 -2.70
C ILE A 526 27.24 -24.60 -2.74
N SER A 527 27.35 -25.33 -1.63
CA SER A 527 26.74 -26.63 -1.43
C SER A 527 25.21 -26.49 -1.24
N VAL A 528 24.43 -27.23 -2.02
CA VAL A 528 22.96 -27.16 -2.03
C VAL A 528 22.35 -28.54 -1.84
N ILE A 529 21.39 -28.63 -0.93
CA ILE A 529 20.56 -29.81 -0.70
C ILE A 529 19.16 -29.54 -1.26
N PHE A 530 18.75 -30.36 -2.22
CA PHE A 530 17.44 -30.27 -2.86
C PHE A 530 16.48 -31.27 -2.26
N ILE A 531 15.32 -30.79 -1.78
CA ILE A 531 14.27 -31.64 -1.21
C ILE A 531 13.18 -31.90 -2.26
N GLU A 532 13.05 -33.15 -2.69
CA GLU A 532 12.06 -33.62 -3.66
C GLU A 532 11.10 -34.63 -3.02
N PRO A 533 9.87 -34.24 -2.65
CA PRO A 533 8.86 -35.20 -2.23
C PRO A 533 8.31 -36.01 -3.40
N SER A 534 7.79 -37.21 -3.12
CA SER A 534 7.15 -38.07 -4.10
C SER A 534 5.72 -37.64 -4.47
N ASN A 535 5.17 -36.60 -3.84
CA ASN A 535 3.85 -36.06 -4.13
C ASN A 535 3.92 -34.87 -5.11
N GLU A 536 2.79 -34.19 -5.32
CA GLU A 536 2.66 -33.05 -6.25
C GLU A 536 3.26 -31.72 -5.73
N PHE A 537 3.93 -31.71 -4.57
CA PHE A 537 4.58 -30.49 -4.11
C PHE A 537 5.79 -30.15 -4.98
N PHE A 538 5.93 -28.85 -5.29
CA PHE A 538 7.00 -28.30 -6.12
C PHE A 538 7.01 -28.78 -7.58
N LYS A 539 5.90 -29.36 -8.04
CA LYS A 539 5.65 -29.70 -9.45
C LYS A 539 4.96 -28.52 -10.17
N GLY A 540 5.41 -28.21 -11.38
CA GLY A 540 4.91 -27.13 -12.23
C GLY A 540 5.97 -26.17 -12.77
N GLN A 541 5.49 -25.18 -13.53
CA GLN A 541 6.34 -24.32 -14.37
C GLN A 541 6.97 -23.13 -13.63
N ASN A 542 6.46 -22.76 -12.45
CA ASN A 542 6.91 -21.57 -11.71
C ASN A 542 7.16 -21.90 -10.23
N VAL A 543 8.07 -21.15 -9.60
CA VAL A 543 8.32 -21.21 -8.14
C VAL A 543 7.11 -20.73 -7.36
N TYR A 544 6.46 -19.64 -7.79
CA TYR A 544 5.22 -19.11 -7.21
C TYR A 544 4.17 -18.89 -8.32
N GLY A 545 2.91 -18.75 -7.93
CA GLY A 545 1.78 -18.48 -8.83
C GLY A 545 0.80 -19.64 -8.96
N GLY A 546 0.72 -20.52 -7.94
CA GLY A 546 -0.35 -21.51 -7.85
C GLY A 546 -0.16 -22.78 -8.69
N SER A 547 1.07 -23.11 -9.10
CA SER A 547 1.38 -24.43 -9.71
C SER A 547 1.09 -25.61 -8.77
N TYR A 548 1.12 -25.35 -7.46
CA TYR A 548 0.83 -26.29 -6.38
C TYR A 548 0.23 -25.52 -5.19
N ASN A 549 -0.25 -26.23 -4.16
CA ASN A 549 -0.65 -25.59 -2.91
C ASN A 549 0.60 -25.10 -2.15
N GLU A 550 0.97 -23.83 -2.38
CA GLU A 550 2.21 -23.23 -1.86
C GLU A 550 2.31 -23.31 -0.35
N LEU A 551 1.23 -22.96 0.37
CA LEU A 551 1.22 -22.98 1.82
C LEU A 551 1.53 -24.37 2.37
N GLU A 552 0.86 -25.40 1.87
CA GLU A 552 1.07 -26.78 2.34
C GLU A 552 2.44 -27.33 1.92
N ALA A 553 2.89 -27.01 0.72
CA ALA A 553 4.22 -27.40 0.24
C ALA A 553 5.33 -26.80 1.09
N TYR A 554 5.23 -25.53 1.47
CA TYR A 554 6.24 -24.85 2.30
C TYR A 554 6.19 -25.25 3.77
N LEU A 555 5.01 -25.59 4.32
CA LEU A 555 4.87 -26.24 5.63
C LEU A 555 5.58 -27.61 5.63
N PHE A 556 5.34 -28.41 4.59
CA PHE A 556 6.02 -29.69 4.40
C PHE A 556 7.53 -29.52 4.28
N PHE A 557 7.99 -28.59 3.44
CA PHE A 557 9.43 -28.33 3.23
C PHE A 557 10.15 -27.87 4.49
N SER A 558 9.50 -27.01 5.29
CA SER A 558 10.02 -26.59 6.60
C SER A 558 10.28 -27.79 7.51
N ARG A 559 9.36 -28.75 7.52
CA ARG A 559 9.49 -29.99 8.31
C ARG A 559 10.51 -30.97 7.72
N ALA A 560 10.43 -31.23 6.42
CA ALA A 560 11.32 -32.15 5.71
C ALA A 560 12.79 -31.72 5.84
N SER A 561 13.07 -30.42 5.89
CA SER A 561 14.42 -29.88 6.12
C SER A 561 14.96 -30.27 7.51
N LEU A 562 14.13 -30.21 8.56
CA LEU A 562 14.52 -30.63 9.91
C LEU A 562 14.67 -32.16 10.01
N GLU A 563 13.80 -32.91 9.35
CA GLU A 563 13.88 -34.39 9.32
C GLU A 563 15.10 -34.89 8.55
N TRP A 564 15.47 -34.21 7.46
CA TRP A 564 16.71 -34.47 6.76
C TRP A 564 17.93 -34.25 7.67
N MET A 565 17.98 -33.14 8.43
CA MET A 565 19.06 -32.90 9.40
C MET A 565 19.08 -33.97 10.49
N GLN A 566 17.92 -34.37 11.01
CA GLN A 566 17.81 -35.44 12.01
C GLN A 566 18.34 -36.77 11.47
N MET A 567 17.99 -37.14 10.25
CA MET A 567 18.38 -38.39 9.62
C MET A 567 19.87 -38.44 9.29
N THR A 568 20.43 -37.34 8.80
CA THR A 568 21.86 -37.23 8.44
C THR A 568 22.75 -36.98 9.65
N GLY A 569 22.18 -36.55 10.78
CA GLY A 569 22.93 -36.11 11.95
C GLY A 569 23.54 -34.72 11.81
N ALA A 570 23.13 -33.94 10.80
CA ALA A 570 23.61 -32.58 10.61
C ALA A 570 23.20 -31.67 11.80
N GLN A 571 24.18 -31.02 12.42
CA GLN A 571 24.01 -30.15 13.58
C GLN A 571 24.74 -28.83 13.32
N PRO A 572 24.21 -27.96 12.45
CA PRO A 572 24.82 -26.66 12.21
C PRO A 572 24.81 -25.80 13.47
N ASP A 573 25.70 -24.80 13.52
CA ASP A 573 25.65 -23.77 14.56
C ASP A 573 24.41 -22.89 14.39
N ILE A 574 24.07 -22.58 13.13
CA ILE A 574 22.96 -21.70 12.75
C ILE A 574 22.08 -22.36 11.69
N ILE A 575 20.77 -22.31 11.90
CA ILE A 575 19.78 -22.48 10.83
C ILE A 575 19.21 -21.11 10.53
N HIS A 576 19.46 -20.62 9.32
CA HIS A 576 18.99 -19.32 8.86
C HIS A 576 17.80 -19.50 7.91
N VAL A 577 16.62 -19.14 8.39
CA VAL A 577 15.36 -19.20 7.65
C VAL A 577 15.06 -17.86 7.00
N HIS A 578 14.46 -17.89 5.81
CA HIS A 578 14.13 -16.70 5.04
C HIS A 578 12.64 -16.66 4.69
N GLU A 579 12.01 -15.51 4.97
CA GLU A 579 10.61 -15.20 4.66
C GLU A 579 9.56 -16.14 5.29
N TRP A 580 8.30 -15.88 4.98
CA TRP A 580 7.16 -16.65 5.49
C TRP A 580 7.17 -18.12 5.05
N GLN A 581 7.76 -18.44 3.87
CA GLN A 581 7.82 -19.80 3.33
C GLN A 581 8.53 -20.77 4.29
N THR A 582 9.47 -20.27 5.09
CA THR A 582 10.19 -21.07 6.08
C THR A 582 9.88 -20.64 7.52
N GLY A 583 8.88 -19.75 7.70
CA GLY A 583 8.47 -19.19 8.99
C GLY A 583 7.86 -20.22 9.96
N ALA A 584 7.39 -21.37 9.45
CA ALA A 584 6.91 -22.48 10.28
C ALA A 584 8.05 -23.29 10.93
N LEU A 585 9.24 -23.28 10.33
CA LEU A 585 10.37 -24.09 10.78
C LEU A 585 10.78 -23.78 12.23
N PRO A 586 10.86 -22.53 12.69
CA PRO A 586 11.13 -22.24 14.09
C PRO A 586 10.12 -22.81 15.08
N LEU A 587 8.84 -22.89 14.71
CA LEU A 587 7.81 -23.49 15.56
C LEU A 587 8.07 -24.99 15.67
N LEU A 588 8.22 -25.68 14.54
CA LEU A 588 8.54 -27.11 14.46
C LEU A 588 9.81 -27.46 15.25
N TYR A 589 10.85 -26.65 15.12
CA TYR A 589 12.11 -26.85 15.81
C TYR A 589 11.94 -26.83 17.33
N TRP A 590 11.32 -25.78 17.88
CA TRP A 590 11.16 -25.66 19.33
C TRP A 590 10.10 -26.59 19.91
N ASP A 591 9.07 -26.94 19.14
CA ASP A 591 8.02 -27.87 19.58
C ASP A 591 8.53 -29.31 19.66
N MET A 592 9.30 -29.73 18.64
CA MET A 592 9.62 -31.13 18.42
C MET A 592 11.13 -31.40 18.31
N TYR A 593 11.79 -30.85 17.28
CA TYR A 593 13.11 -31.34 16.85
C TYR A 593 14.24 -30.98 17.81
N HIS A 594 14.15 -29.85 18.51
CA HIS A 594 15.07 -29.51 19.57
C HIS A 594 15.03 -30.55 20.69
N TYR A 595 13.87 -31.11 21.01
CA TYR A 595 13.75 -32.14 22.05
C TYR A 595 14.21 -33.52 21.58
N LEU A 596 14.03 -33.84 20.30
CA LEU A 596 14.37 -35.13 19.71
C LEU A 596 15.87 -35.28 19.40
N SER A 597 16.42 -34.42 18.56
CA SER A 597 17.73 -34.65 17.92
C SER A 597 18.58 -33.40 17.76
N LEU A 598 18.00 -32.26 17.35
CA LEU A 598 18.73 -31.06 16.94
C LEU A 598 19.02 -30.11 18.11
N LYS A 599 19.93 -30.49 19.02
CA LYS A 599 20.21 -29.73 20.26
C LYS A 599 21.09 -28.49 20.07
N LYS A 600 21.97 -28.52 19.08
CA LYS A 600 22.99 -27.48 18.86
C LYS A 600 22.48 -26.23 18.12
N PRO A 601 21.66 -26.36 17.05
CA PRO A 601 21.38 -25.22 16.18
C PRO A 601 20.65 -24.06 16.86
N ARG A 602 20.89 -22.85 16.36
CA ARG A 602 20.14 -21.64 16.73
C ARG A 602 19.54 -21.02 15.50
N LEU A 603 18.35 -20.45 15.67
CA LEU A 603 17.50 -20.04 14.56
C LEU A 603 17.59 -18.53 14.32
N VAL A 604 17.87 -18.15 13.08
CA VAL A 604 17.81 -16.76 12.64
C VAL A 604 16.80 -16.64 11.51
N LEU A 605 15.86 -15.72 11.63
CA LEU A 605 14.91 -15.38 10.56
C LEU A 605 15.36 -14.10 9.87
N THR A 606 15.34 -14.04 8.53
CA THR A 606 15.41 -12.76 7.81
C THR A 606 14.12 -12.47 7.05
N ILE A 607 13.61 -11.25 7.25
CA ILE A 607 12.42 -10.71 6.61
C ILE A 607 12.86 -9.65 5.59
N HIS A 608 12.68 -9.97 4.31
CA HIS A 608 12.99 -9.10 3.17
C HIS A 608 11.78 -8.28 2.74
N ASN A 609 10.56 -8.76 3.00
CA ASN A 609 9.31 -8.02 2.78
C ASN A 609 8.25 -8.36 3.84
N MET A 610 7.52 -7.37 4.33
CA MET A 610 6.47 -7.54 5.36
C MET A 610 5.07 -7.76 4.76
N GLU A 611 4.91 -7.63 3.43
CA GLU A 611 3.62 -7.82 2.77
C GLU A 611 3.16 -9.27 2.68
N HIS A 612 4.10 -10.22 2.61
CA HIS A 612 3.79 -11.65 2.50
C HIS A 612 4.07 -12.34 3.82
N TYR A 613 3.02 -12.86 4.47
CA TYR A 613 3.10 -13.29 5.87
C TYR A 613 2.66 -14.74 6.10
N GLY A 614 2.38 -15.47 5.02
CA GLY A 614 1.99 -16.89 5.06
C GLY A 614 0.75 -17.12 5.91
N GLU A 615 -0.41 -16.63 5.44
CA GLU A 615 -1.68 -16.85 6.13
C GLU A 615 -2.06 -18.33 6.13
N CYS A 616 -2.41 -18.89 7.29
CA CYS A 616 -2.92 -20.24 7.39
C CYS A 616 -4.01 -20.38 8.46
N THR A 617 -4.83 -21.41 8.37
CA THR A 617 -5.71 -21.83 9.46
C THR A 617 -4.98 -22.74 10.44
N LYS A 618 -5.57 -22.97 11.62
CA LYS A 618 -5.05 -23.93 12.62
C LYS A 618 -4.91 -25.32 12.02
N GLU A 619 -5.91 -25.76 11.26
CA GLU A 619 -5.96 -27.09 10.63
C GLU A 619 -4.85 -27.24 9.59
N GLN A 620 -4.62 -26.20 8.78
CA GLN A 620 -3.53 -26.18 7.81
C GLN A 620 -2.17 -26.27 8.49
N LEU A 621 -1.96 -25.52 9.58
CA LEU A 621 -0.74 -25.65 10.38
C LEU A 621 -0.61 -27.07 10.97
N SER A 622 -1.71 -27.68 11.40
CA SER A 622 -1.72 -29.04 11.93
C SER A 622 -1.31 -30.12 10.93
N LYS A 623 -1.44 -29.87 9.62
CA LYS A 623 -0.90 -30.78 8.59
C LYS A 623 0.62 -30.95 8.66
N SER A 624 1.33 -29.98 9.23
CA SER A 624 2.77 -30.10 9.51
C SER A 624 3.08 -30.97 10.73
N GLY A 625 2.06 -31.40 11.48
CA GLY A 625 2.17 -32.20 12.70
C GLY A 625 2.33 -31.40 14.00
N LEU A 626 2.30 -30.06 13.91
CA LEU A 626 2.07 -29.20 15.08
C LEU A 626 0.61 -29.29 15.53
N ASP A 627 0.31 -28.96 16.79
CA ASP A 627 -1.06 -28.67 17.19
C ASP A 627 -1.38 -27.20 16.92
N GLY A 628 -2.03 -26.91 15.79
CA GLY A 628 -2.37 -25.56 15.37
C GLY A 628 -3.19 -24.77 16.41
N PHE A 629 -3.95 -25.44 17.28
CA PHE A 629 -4.72 -24.77 18.34
C PHE A 629 -3.81 -24.20 19.43
N ILE A 630 -2.69 -24.85 19.74
CA ILE A 630 -1.71 -24.37 20.72
C ILE A 630 -1.03 -23.07 20.24
N TYR A 631 -0.88 -22.90 18.94
CA TYR A 631 -0.25 -21.72 18.30
C TYR A 631 -1.24 -20.59 18.00
N ALA A 632 -2.55 -20.85 18.16
CA ALA A 632 -3.63 -19.89 17.97
C ALA A 632 -3.81 -18.94 19.17
N THR A 633 -2.73 -18.32 19.63
CA THR A 633 -2.77 -17.22 20.60
C THR A 633 -2.09 -15.96 20.06
N ILE A 634 -2.50 -14.80 20.57
CA ILE A 634 -1.95 -13.47 20.19
C ILE A 634 -0.44 -13.41 20.43
N GLU A 635 0.07 -14.10 21.44
CA GLU A 635 1.50 -14.11 21.78
C GLU A 635 2.33 -15.03 20.88
N LYS A 636 1.67 -15.91 20.10
CA LYS A 636 2.30 -16.89 19.24
C LYS A 636 2.10 -16.52 17.77
N ALA A 637 1.21 -17.21 17.07
CA ALA A 637 1.11 -17.11 15.61
C ALA A 637 -0.19 -16.46 15.11
N VAL A 638 -1.14 -16.07 15.97
CA VAL A 638 -2.40 -15.45 15.54
C VAL A 638 -2.14 -14.19 14.72
N ASP A 639 -2.82 -14.04 13.61
CA ASP A 639 -2.78 -12.81 12.82
C ASP A 639 -3.50 -11.68 13.56
N ASP A 640 -2.76 -10.62 13.91
CA ASP A 640 -3.32 -9.51 14.69
C ASP A 640 -4.47 -8.79 13.95
N ARG A 641 -4.51 -8.89 12.61
CA ARG A 641 -5.55 -8.28 11.78
C ARG A 641 -6.89 -9.01 11.85
N THR A 642 -6.90 -10.26 12.32
CA THR A 642 -8.12 -11.08 12.38
C THR A 642 -8.70 -11.22 13.79
N ILE A 643 -8.06 -10.58 14.79
CA ILE A 643 -8.54 -10.54 16.17
C ILE A 643 -9.94 -9.90 16.21
N GLY A 644 -10.93 -10.62 16.74
CA GLY A 644 -12.32 -10.16 16.84
C GLY A 644 -13.23 -10.53 15.66
N HIS A 645 -12.66 -10.96 14.51
CA HIS A 645 -13.43 -11.32 13.32
C HIS A 645 -13.26 -12.79 12.90
N ASN A 646 -12.04 -13.31 13.00
CA ASN A 646 -11.67 -14.70 12.71
C ASN A 646 -10.44 -15.07 13.56
N PRO A 647 -10.62 -15.46 14.83
CA PRO A 647 -9.52 -15.81 15.74
C PRO A 647 -8.77 -17.10 15.35
N GLU A 648 -9.03 -17.63 14.15
CA GLU A 648 -8.47 -18.88 13.65
C GLU A 648 -7.36 -18.73 12.62
N ARG A 649 -7.11 -17.51 12.15
CA ARG A 649 -6.04 -17.24 11.20
C ARG A 649 -4.72 -17.03 11.91
N LEU A 650 -3.70 -17.70 11.40
CA LEU A 650 -2.33 -17.64 11.85
C LEU A 650 -1.46 -17.03 10.74
N SER A 651 -0.34 -16.45 11.13
CA SER A 651 0.72 -16.01 10.25
C SER A 651 1.99 -16.82 10.54
N LEU A 652 2.48 -17.52 9.52
CA LEU A 652 3.74 -18.24 9.60
C LEU A 652 4.92 -17.29 9.84
N LEU A 653 4.89 -16.10 9.24
CA LEU A 653 5.92 -15.08 9.47
C LEU A 653 5.93 -14.61 10.93
N LYS A 654 4.76 -14.34 11.51
CA LYS A 654 4.64 -13.97 12.93
C LYS A 654 5.17 -15.08 13.84
N GLY A 655 4.78 -16.33 13.58
CA GLY A 655 5.31 -17.48 14.29
C GLY A 655 6.85 -17.55 14.19
N GLY A 656 7.40 -17.37 13.00
CA GLY A 656 8.84 -17.29 12.78
C GLY A 656 9.52 -16.19 13.60
N ILE A 657 8.93 -14.99 13.70
CA ILE A 657 9.43 -13.88 14.52
C ILE A 657 9.46 -14.27 16.01
N VAL A 658 8.38 -14.85 16.52
CA VAL A 658 8.26 -15.21 17.94
C VAL A 658 9.25 -16.32 18.30
N TYR A 659 9.43 -17.33 17.45
CA TYR A 659 10.18 -18.54 17.77
C TYR A 659 11.65 -18.53 17.29
N SER A 660 12.09 -17.57 16.49
CA SER A 660 13.52 -17.45 16.14
C SER A 660 14.36 -16.86 17.28
N ASN A 661 15.64 -17.23 17.38
CA ASN A 661 16.56 -16.66 18.37
C ASN A 661 16.96 -15.22 18.01
N ALA A 662 17.14 -14.94 16.72
CA ALA A 662 17.29 -13.59 16.18
C ALA A 662 16.41 -13.41 14.95
N VAL A 663 16.00 -12.17 14.70
CA VAL A 663 15.22 -11.75 13.55
C VAL A 663 15.97 -10.58 12.91
N ALA A 664 16.25 -10.66 11.62
CA ALA A 664 16.85 -9.58 10.85
C ALA A 664 15.85 -9.08 9.80
N THR A 665 15.96 -7.80 9.46
CA THR A 665 15.38 -7.24 8.25
C THR A 665 16.45 -6.50 7.46
N VAL A 666 16.16 -6.17 6.22
CA VAL A 666 17.15 -5.85 5.20
C VAL A 666 17.61 -4.38 5.17
N SER A 667 17.26 -3.57 6.20
CA SER A 667 17.89 -2.27 6.46
C SER A 667 17.59 -1.70 7.86
N PRO A 668 18.50 -0.87 8.43
CA PRO A 668 18.28 -0.16 9.70
C PRO A 668 17.07 0.80 9.72
N THR A 669 16.82 1.53 8.64
CA THR A 669 15.69 2.45 8.56
C THR A 669 14.38 1.69 8.38
N TYR A 670 14.36 0.62 7.58
CA TYR A 670 13.16 -0.22 7.47
C TYR A 670 12.80 -0.92 8.79
N LEU A 671 13.79 -1.30 9.60
CA LEU A 671 13.54 -1.74 10.98
C LEU A 671 12.78 -0.68 11.79
N LYS A 672 13.16 0.60 11.70
CA LYS A 672 12.48 1.68 12.41
C LYS A 672 11.06 1.87 11.88
N GLU A 673 10.88 1.87 10.56
CA GLU A 673 9.59 2.03 9.90
C GLU A 673 8.60 0.91 10.29
N THR A 674 9.06 -0.35 10.30
CA THR A 674 8.26 -1.54 10.67
C THR A 674 7.97 -1.67 12.16
N LEU A 675 8.78 -1.04 13.02
CA LEU A 675 8.46 -0.89 14.45
C LEU A 675 7.39 0.17 14.69
N CYS A 676 7.28 1.19 13.83
CA CYS A 676 6.33 2.28 13.99
C CYS A 676 4.99 2.03 13.28
N THR A 677 4.99 1.24 12.22
CA THR A 677 3.83 1.09 11.32
C THR A 677 3.66 -0.36 10.86
N GLY A 678 2.44 -0.71 10.44
CA GLY A 678 2.10 -2.05 9.97
C GLY A 678 1.56 -2.98 11.08
N TRP A 679 0.88 -4.03 10.67
CA TRP A 679 0.15 -4.92 11.58
C TRP A 679 1.06 -5.82 12.43
N LEU A 680 2.30 -6.06 11.99
CA LEU A 680 3.32 -6.78 12.76
C LEU A 680 4.04 -5.91 13.79
N ALA A 681 3.81 -4.59 13.81
CA ALA A 681 4.55 -3.66 14.66
C ALA A 681 4.45 -4.04 16.15
N SER A 682 3.27 -4.44 16.62
CA SER A 682 3.04 -4.95 17.99
C SER A 682 3.98 -6.11 18.33
N THR A 683 4.09 -7.09 17.43
CA THR A 683 4.90 -8.29 17.60
C THR A 683 6.39 -7.96 17.51
N LEU A 684 6.78 -7.12 16.57
CA LEU A 684 8.17 -6.66 16.40
C LEU A 684 8.64 -5.84 17.60
N ILE A 685 7.79 -4.96 18.15
CA ILE A 685 8.09 -4.20 19.38
C ILE A 685 8.32 -5.16 20.56
N ARG A 686 7.47 -6.17 20.74
CA ARG A 686 7.65 -7.18 21.80
C ARG A 686 8.96 -7.97 21.64
N ASN A 687 9.38 -8.19 20.39
CA ASN A 687 10.60 -8.93 20.05
C ASN A 687 11.79 -8.01 19.69
N ARG A 688 11.73 -6.72 20.04
CA ARG A 688 12.71 -5.70 19.60
C ARG A 688 14.15 -6.04 20.00
N ASN A 689 14.34 -6.69 21.14
CA ASN A 689 15.68 -7.05 21.66
C ASN A 689 16.43 -8.04 20.77
N LYS A 690 15.70 -8.78 19.91
CA LYS A 690 16.26 -9.73 18.95
C LYS A 690 15.99 -9.34 17.50
N TYR A 691 15.56 -8.10 17.25
CA TYR A 691 15.24 -7.59 15.91
C TYR A 691 16.33 -6.64 15.42
N PHE A 692 16.97 -6.98 14.30
CA PHE A 692 18.14 -6.28 13.76
C PHE A 692 17.86 -5.79 12.33
N GLY A 693 18.38 -4.61 11.99
CA GLY A 693 18.32 -4.06 10.64
C GLY A 693 19.70 -4.17 10.02
N ILE A 694 19.86 -5.06 9.05
CA ILE A 694 21.14 -5.33 8.38
C ILE A 694 20.96 -5.03 6.89
N LEU A 695 21.68 -4.04 6.40
CA LEU A 695 21.61 -3.63 5.00
C LEU A 695 22.16 -4.72 4.07
N ASN A 696 21.45 -5.07 3.00
CA ASN A 696 21.95 -6.03 2.01
C ASN A 696 23.18 -5.51 1.27
N GLY A 697 24.00 -6.44 0.76
CA GLY A 697 25.02 -6.13 -0.23
C GLY A 697 24.57 -6.49 -1.66
N ILE A 698 25.45 -6.24 -2.62
CA ILE A 698 25.32 -6.74 -4.01
C ILE A 698 26.41 -7.79 -4.29
N ASP A 699 26.13 -8.76 -5.16
CA ASP A 699 27.14 -9.68 -5.66
C ASP A 699 28.03 -8.92 -6.67
N THR A 700 29.20 -8.47 -6.20
CA THR A 700 30.17 -7.71 -7.00
C THR A 700 30.95 -8.57 -7.98
N ALA A 701 30.77 -9.90 -8.01
CA ALA A 701 31.29 -10.72 -9.11
C ALA A 701 30.31 -10.72 -10.29
N MET A 702 29.01 -10.73 -9.99
CA MET A 702 27.95 -10.59 -10.98
C MET A 702 27.87 -9.14 -11.51
N TRP A 703 27.84 -8.17 -10.61
CA TRP A 703 27.68 -6.75 -10.92
C TRP A 703 29.02 -6.01 -10.91
N ASN A 704 29.83 -6.21 -11.96
CA ASN A 704 31.16 -5.59 -12.07
C ASN A 704 31.44 -5.04 -13.48
N PRO A 705 31.45 -3.71 -13.68
CA PRO A 705 31.70 -3.13 -15.01
C PRO A 705 33.08 -3.47 -15.59
N ALA A 706 34.05 -3.91 -14.77
CA ALA A 706 35.38 -4.29 -15.23
C ALA A 706 35.44 -5.70 -15.83
N THR A 707 34.51 -6.59 -15.46
CA THR A 707 34.51 -8.01 -15.87
C THR A 707 33.20 -8.49 -16.46
N ASP A 708 32.17 -7.66 -16.45
CA ASP A 708 30.85 -7.97 -16.97
C ASP A 708 30.89 -8.33 -18.45
N ILE A 709 30.38 -9.52 -18.76
CA ILE A 709 30.39 -10.12 -20.10
C ILE A 709 29.32 -9.51 -21.01
N PHE A 710 28.31 -8.86 -20.43
CA PHE A 710 27.22 -8.24 -21.19
C PHE A 710 27.57 -6.84 -21.70
N LEU A 711 28.72 -6.28 -21.32
CA LEU A 711 29.07 -4.91 -21.69
C LEU A 711 29.84 -4.85 -23.02
N PRO A 712 29.47 -3.92 -23.92
CA PRO A 712 30.24 -3.66 -25.14
C PRO A 712 31.62 -3.06 -24.85
N ALA A 713 31.79 -2.39 -23.70
CA ALA A 713 33.07 -1.85 -23.24
C ALA A 713 33.15 -1.95 -21.72
N LYS A 714 34.24 -2.56 -21.23
CA LYS A 714 34.51 -2.69 -19.80
C LYS A 714 35.11 -1.40 -19.24
N PHE A 715 34.82 -1.09 -17.98
CA PHE A 715 35.31 0.11 -17.30
C PHE A 715 35.40 -0.07 -15.79
N ASN A 716 36.11 0.85 -15.12
CA ASN A 716 36.20 0.91 -13.66
C ASN A 716 36.23 2.38 -13.20
N ALA A 717 36.31 2.60 -11.88
CA ALA A 717 36.27 3.93 -11.31
C ALA A 717 37.43 4.83 -11.77
N GLN A 718 38.60 4.24 -12.02
CA GLN A 718 39.80 4.97 -12.46
C GLN A 718 39.82 5.23 -13.97
N ASN A 719 39.09 4.43 -14.75
CA ASN A 719 38.97 4.57 -16.20
C ASN A 719 37.49 4.45 -16.63
N PRO A 720 36.68 5.53 -16.46
CA PRO A 720 35.24 5.50 -16.76
C PRO A 720 34.93 5.67 -18.25
N GLU A 721 35.92 5.79 -19.14
CA GLU A 721 35.70 6.03 -20.58
C GLU A 721 34.86 4.92 -21.25
N GLY A 722 34.95 3.67 -20.79
CA GLY A 722 34.09 2.59 -21.31
C GLY A 722 32.60 2.82 -21.03
N LYS A 723 32.24 3.55 -19.97
CA LYS A 723 30.83 3.90 -19.65
C LYS A 723 30.20 4.73 -20.78
N LYS A 724 30.97 5.63 -21.37
CA LYS A 724 30.56 6.49 -22.50
C LYS A 724 30.21 5.67 -23.73
N LEU A 725 31.00 4.64 -24.01
CA LEU A 725 30.76 3.70 -25.11
C LEU A 725 29.49 2.88 -24.87
N CYS A 726 29.30 2.36 -23.65
CA CYS A 726 28.06 1.67 -23.27
C CYS A 726 26.83 2.56 -23.46
N LYS A 727 26.91 3.84 -23.05
CA LYS A 727 25.83 4.83 -23.22
C LYS A 727 25.44 5.00 -24.66
N TYR A 728 26.43 5.24 -25.51
CA TYR A 728 26.18 5.42 -26.93
C TYR A 728 25.65 4.14 -27.60
N TYR A 729 26.18 2.96 -27.24
CA TYR A 729 25.74 1.67 -27.77
C TYR A 729 24.25 1.42 -27.47
N VAL A 730 23.81 1.63 -26.22
CA VAL A 730 22.41 1.49 -25.82
C VAL A 730 21.53 2.53 -26.51
N GLN A 731 21.96 3.80 -26.58
CA GLN A 731 21.19 4.85 -27.24
C GLN A 731 20.98 4.57 -28.73
N ARG A 732 22.00 4.05 -29.43
CA ARG A 732 21.86 3.61 -30.82
C ARG A 732 20.91 2.42 -30.94
N GLY A 733 21.12 1.39 -30.13
CA GLY A 733 20.34 0.15 -30.19
C GLY A 733 18.85 0.36 -29.89
N LEU A 734 18.52 1.32 -29.02
CA LEU A 734 17.15 1.71 -28.71
C LEU A 734 16.62 2.84 -29.60
N GLY A 735 17.42 3.43 -30.48
CA GLY A 735 16.99 4.51 -31.37
C GLY A 735 16.76 5.85 -30.66
N LEU A 736 17.47 6.08 -29.56
CA LEU A 736 17.51 7.34 -28.81
C LEU A 736 18.60 8.29 -29.32
N ALA A 737 19.50 7.85 -30.20
CA ALA A 737 20.52 8.71 -30.78
C ALA A 737 19.91 9.76 -31.73
N SER A 738 20.32 11.02 -31.63
CA SER A 738 19.82 12.12 -32.48
C SER A 738 20.18 11.92 -33.96
N GLU A 739 19.38 12.40 -34.92
CA GLU A 739 19.66 12.22 -36.37
C GLU A 739 21.01 12.81 -36.83
N GLY A 740 21.53 13.83 -36.14
CA GLY A 740 22.87 14.40 -36.40
C GLY A 740 24.07 13.58 -35.88
N ILE A 741 23.82 12.40 -35.29
CA ILE A 741 24.79 11.52 -34.61
C ILE A 741 25.04 10.22 -35.40
N LEU A 742 24.42 10.06 -36.59
CA LEU A 742 24.43 8.82 -37.37
C LEU A 742 25.54 8.70 -38.43
N ASP A 743 26.33 9.75 -38.67
CA ASP A 743 27.43 9.72 -39.64
C ASP A 743 28.76 9.26 -39.00
N GLY A 744 28.99 7.94 -38.98
CA GLY A 744 30.31 7.33 -38.78
C GLY A 744 30.47 6.41 -37.56
N ASN A 745 31.63 5.73 -37.47
CA ASN A 745 32.04 4.87 -36.35
C ASN A 745 32.60 5.65 -35.14
N ARG A 746 32.40 6.97 -35.06
CA ARG A 746 32.94 7.82 -33.98
C ARG A 746 31.81 8.19 -33.01
N VAL A 747 32.08 8.09 -31.70
CA VAL A 747 31.19 8.57 -30.65
C VAL A 747 31.20 10.11 -30.66
N PRO A 748 30.08 10.80 -30.94
CA PRO A 748 30.10 12.26 -30.95
C PRO A 748 30.15 12.86 -29.54
N ASP A 749 30.90 13.95 -29.35
CA ASP A 749 30.98 14.67 -28.07
C ASP A 749 29.60 15.12 -27.54
N MET A 750 28.62 15.33 -28.43
CA MET A 750 27.26 15.74 -28.06
C MET A 750 26.49 14.66 -27.29
N THR A 751 26.88 13.39 -27.41
CA THR A 751 26.30 12.26 -26.68
C THR A 751 26.50 12.40 -25.16
N HIS A 752 27.57 13.11 -24.75
CA HIS A 752 27.85 13.42 -23.35
C HIS A 752 26.91 14.46 -22.75
N LYS A 753 26.20 15.26 -23.56
CA LYS A 753 25.42 16.38 -23.04
C LYS A 753 23.98 16.02 -22.68
N VAL A 754 23.46 14.92 -23.24
CA VAL A 754 22.07 14.49 -22.99
C VAL A 754 22.07 13.45 -21.87
N PRO A 755 21.54 13.75 -20.68
CA PRO A 755 21.50 12.79 -19.57
C PRO A 755 20.49 11.67 -19.86
N LEU A 756 20.88 10.44 -19.51
CA LEU A 756 20.07 9.23 -19.62
C LEU A 756 19.65 8.75 -18.22
N VAL A 757 18.35 8.79 -17.98
CA VAL A 757 17.70 8.28 -16.76
C VAL A 757 17.22 6.85 -17.01
N VAL A 758 17.55 5.93 -16.12
CA VAL A 758 17.12 4.53 -16.21
C VAL A 758 16.29 4.15 -14.99
N CYS A 759 15.16 3.49 -15.22
CA CYS A 759 14.33 2.90 -14.19
C CYS A 759 14.12 1.40 -14.49
N ILE A 760 14.75 0.53 -13.71
CA ILE A 760 14.63 -0.93 -13.83
C ILE A 760 13.86 -1.42 -12.62
N THR A 761 12.61 -1.86 -12.80
CA THR A 761 11.74 -2.22 -11.67
C THR A 761 10.56 -3.10 -12.08
N ARG A 762 9.95 -3.78 -11.10
CA ARG A 762 8.63 -4.38 -11.28
C ARG A 762 7.59 -3.26 -11.35
N LEU A 763 6.63 -3.39 -12.25
CA LEU A 763 5.56 -2.41 -12.42
C LEU A 763 4.39 -2.75 -11.48
N VAL A 764 4.58 -2.46 -10.20
CA VAL A 764 3.60 -2.65 -9.11
C VAL A 764 3.47 -1.39 -8.25
N PRO A 765 2.34 -1.15 -7.55
CA PRO A 765 2.11 0.07 -6.77
C PRO A 765 3.23 0.42 -5.77
N GLN A 766 3.84 -0.60 -5.13
CA GLN A 766 5.01 -0.45 -4.25
C GLN A 766 6.13 0.40 -4.89
N LYS A 767 6.34 0.27 -6.21
CA LYS A 767 7.45 0.89 -6.93
C LYS A 767 7.14 2.30 -7.42
N GLY A 768 6.01 2.88 -6.99
CA GLY A 768 5.63 4.26 -7.28
C GLY A 768 5.20 4.44 -8.73
N LEU A 769 4.23 3.65 -9.22
CA LEU A 769 3.78 3.70 -10.62
C LEU A 769 3.39 5.09 -11.08
N HIS A 770 2.68 5.84 -10.25
CA HIS A 770 2.30 7.22 -10.57
C HIS A 770 3.52 8.14 -10.68
N LEU A 771 4.54 7.95 -9.83
CA LEU A 771 5.81 8.69 -9.91
C LEU A 771 6.62 8.31 -11.14
N ILE A 772 6.63 7.03 -11.54
CA ILE A 772 7.27 6.59 -12.78
C ILE A 772 6.57 7.22 -13.99
N SER A 773 5.24 7.16 -14.04
CA SER A 773 4.44 7.77 -15.11
C SER A 773 4.69 9.29 -15.21
N HIS A 774 4.77 9.98 -14.06
CA HIS A 774 5.11 11.41 -14.02
C HIS A 774 6.55 11.69 -14.47
N ALA A 775 7.52 10.88 -14.03
CA ALA A 775 8.92 11.02 -14.41
C ALA A 775 9.14 10.95 -15.93
N ILE A 776 8.40 10.10 -16.65
CA ILE A 776 8.47 10.02 -18.12
C ILE A 776 8.27 11.40 -18.73
N LYS A 777 7.19 12.08 -18.34
CA LYS A 777 6.84 13.40 -18.84
C LYS A 777 7.86 14.44 -18.40
N ARG A 778 8.26 14.43 -17.12
CA ARG A 778 9.20 15.43 -16.58
C ARG A 778 10.58 15.35 -17.24
N VAL A 779 11.11 14.14 -17.43
CA VAL A 779 12.41 13.91 -18.07
C VAL A 779 12.37 14.37 -19.53
N GLU A 780 11.26 14.10 -20.24
CA GLU A 780 11.06 14.59 -21.61
C GLU A 780 10.99 16.12 -21.70
N GLU A 781 10.23 16.78 -20.80
CA GLU A 781 10.13 18.25 -20.71
C GLU A 781 11.50 18.91 -20.48
N LEU A 782 12.37 18.26 -19.70
CA LEU A 782 13.70 18.76 -19.41
C LEU A 782 14.71 18.47 -20.53
N GLY A 783 14.30 17.85 -21.65
CA GLY A 783 15.19 17.52 -22.76
C GLY A 783 16.22 16.43 -22.43
N ALA A 784 15.85 15.51 -21.55
CA ALA A 784 16.63 14.35 -21.16
C ALA A 784 16.04 13.07 -21.76
N GLN A 785 16.74 11.95 -21.62
CA GLN A 785 16.29 10.65 -22.11
C GLN A 785 15.91 9.73 -20.95
N MET A 786 14.94 8.85 -21.17
CA MET A 786 14.53 7.86 -20.17
C MET A 786 14.37 6.48 -20.78
N VAL A 787 14.86 5.46 -20.08
CA VAL A 787 14.55 4.05 -20.36
C VAL A 787 13.91 3.40 -19.15
N ILE A 788 12.75 2.78 -19.36
CA ILE A 788 12.05 1.98 -18.35
C ILE A 788 12.10 0.52 -18.80
N LEU A 789 12.61 -0.35 -17.93
CA LEU A 789 12.58 -1.80 -18.11
C LEU A 789 11.83 -2.43 -16.94
N GLY A 790 10.71 -3.08 -17.22
CA GLY A 790 9.89 -3.66 -16.17
C GLY A 790 8.76 -4.53 -16.68
N LYS A 791 8.22 -5.38 -15.82
CA LYS A 791 7.06 -6.21 -16.12
C LYS A 791 6.05 -6.13 -14.98
N THR A 792 4.78 -6.36 -15.29
CA THR A 792 3.69 -6.52 -14.32
C THR A 792 2.93 -7.81 -14.60
N SER A 793 2.22 -8.31 -13.59
CA SER A 793 1.21 -9.37 -13.72
C SER A 793 -0.22 -8.82 -13.62
N ASP A 794 -0.38 -7.52 -13.36
CA ASP A 794 -1.68 -6.86 -13.28
C ASP A 794 -2.09 -6.34 -14.66
N GLY A 795 -3.14 -6.94 -15.23
CA GLY A 795 -3.64 -6.57 -16.56
C GLY A 795 -4.20 -5.14 -16.67
N ARG A 796 -4.46 -4.43 -15.57
CA ARG A 796 -4.76 -2.99 -15.60
C ARG A 796 -3.49 -2.18 -15.81
N VAL A 797 -2.46 -2.43 -14.99
CA VAL A 797 -1.16 -1.75 -15.08
C VAL A 797 -0.49 -2.04 -16.41
N GLU A 798 -0.60 -3.27 -16.91
CA GLU A 798 -0.06 -3.67 -18.21
C GLU A 798 -0.65 -2.81 -19.33
N ARG A 799 -1.97 -2.69 -19.40
CA ARG A 799 -2.65 -1.85 -20.40
C ARG A 799 -2.28 -0.37 -20.31
N GLU A 800 -2.11 0.16 -19.09
CA GLU A 800 -1.68 1.54 -18.88
C GLU A 800 -0.27 1.78 -19.44
N PHE A 801 0.69 0.95 -19.04
CA PHE A 801 2.07 1.08 -19.49
C PHE A 801 2.26 0.71 -20.97
N GLU A 802 1.42 -0.17 -21.54
CA GLU A 802 1.35 -0.39 -22.98
C GLU A 802 0.87 0.87 -23.71
N GLY A 803 -0.09 1.60 -23.15
CA GLY A 803 -0.56 2.88 -23.67
C GLY A 803 0.56 3.93 -23.67
N LEU A 804 1.29 4.05 -22.57
CA LEU A 804 2.46 4.91 -22.46
C LEU A 804 3.57 4.50 -23.45
N ALA A 805 3.84 3.21 -23.59
CA ALA A 805 4.83 2.69 -24.52
C ALA A 805 4.46 3.02 -25.97
N LYS A 806 3.18 2.85 -26.36
CA LYS A 806 2.69 3.21 -27.70
C LYS A 806 2.83 4.70 -28.00
N LEU A 807 2.60 5.55 -27.00
CA LEU A 807 2.71 7.01 -27.12
C LEU A 807 4.18 7.47 -27.22
N HIS A 808 5.03 6.99 -26.33
CA HIS A 808 6.37 7.55 -26.14
C HIS A 808 7.48 6.83 -26.92
N ASN A 809 7.35 5.52 -27.21
CA ASN A 809 8.41 4.77 -27.91
C ASN A 809 8.63 5.23 -29.35
N GLN A 810 7.68 5.95 -29.94
CA GLN A 810 7.80 6.55 -31.28
C GLN A 810 8.61 7.86 -31.26
N GLY A 811 8.77 8.48 -30.09
CA GLY A 811 9.52 9.72 -29.92
C GLY A 811 11.04 9.50 -29.84
N PRO A 812 11.84 10.57 -29.79
CA PRO A 812 13.30 10.48 -29.75
C PRO A 812 13.88 10.28 -28.33
N SER A 813 13.07 10.44 -27.27
CA SER A 813 13.60 10.62 -25.91
C SER A 813 13.32 9.47 -24.94
N ILE A 814 12.24 8.72 -25.13
CA ILE A 814 11.72 7.79 -24.11
C ILE A 814 11.59 6.38 -24.69
N ARG A 815 11.99 5.36 -23.91
CA ARG A 815 11.75 3.95 -24.23
C ARG A 815 11.19 3.20 -23.03
N ILE A 816 10.07 2.53 -23.24
CA ILE A 816 9.38 1.72 -22.25
C ILE A 816 9.37 0.28 -22.77
N LEU A 817 10.05 -0.61 -22.05
CA LEU A 817 10.28 -2.00 -22.40
C LEU A 817 9.58 -2.89 -21.37
N LEU A 818 8.43 -3.46 -21.77
CA LEU A 818 7.56 -4.25 -20.89
C LEU A 818 7.97 -5.73 -20.85
N MET A 819 9.19 -5.99 -20.35
CA MET A 819 9.78 -7.31 -20.32
C MET A 819 10.79 -7.46 -19.18
N PHE A 820 11.24 -8.69 -18.96
CA PHE A 820 12.39 -9.00 -18.12
C PHE A 820 13.55 -9.45 -19.01
N SER A 821 14.72 -8.83 -18.88
CA SER A 821 15.98 -9.30 -19.48
C SER A 821 17.13 -8.91 -18.56
N GLU A 822 17.93 -9.91 -18.20
CA GLU A 822 19.11 -9.74 -17.36
C GLU A 822 20.21 -9.02 -18.14
N GLU A 823 20.48 -9.46 -19.36
CA GLU A 823 21.54 -8.90 -20.23
C GLU A 823 21.30 -7.42 -20.51
N LEU A 824 20.06 -7.05 -20.83
CA LEU A 824 19.69 -5.66 -21.04
C LEU A 824 19.79 -4.84 -19.75
N SER A 825 19.48 -5.41 -18.58
CA SER A 825 19.59 -4.68 -17.32
C SER A 825 21.03 -4.27 -17.00
N HIS A 826 22.02 -5.15 -17.25
CA HIS A 826 23.45 -4.85 -17.13
C HIS A 826 23.87 -3.71 -18.06
N MET A 827 23.48 -3.79 -19.33
CA MET A 827 23.75 -2.73 -20.31
C MET A 827 23.11 -1.40 -19.91
N LEU A 828 21.89 -1.41 -19.37
CA LEU A 828 21.19 -0.20 -18.95
C LEU A 828 21.80 0.43 -17.69
N TYR A 829 22.31 -0.36 -16.73
CA TYR A 829 23.03 0.19 -15.58
C TYR A 829 24.37 0.81 -15.98
N ALA A 830 25.15 0.14 -16.85
CA ALA A 830 26.33 0.76 -17.48
C ALA A 830 25.93 2.02 -18.27
N ALA A 831 24.77 1.91 -18.91
CA ALA A 831 23.98 2.90 -19.62
C ALA A 831 23.86 4.28 -18.95
N ALA A 832 23.33 4.18 -17.74
CA ALA A 832 22.66 5.26 -17.05
C ALA A 832 23.63 6.32 -16.53
N ASP A 833 23.29 7.60 -16.72
CA ASP A 833 23.86 8.66 -15.89
C ASP A 833 23.14 8.71 -14.54
N ILE A 834 21.81 8.53 -14.56
CA ILE A 834 20.96 8.57 -13.38
C ILE A 834 20.15 7.28 -13.28
N VAL A 835 20.13 6.67 -12.09
CA VAL A 835 19.19 5.57 -11.78
C VAL A 835 18.04 6.11 -10.94
N LEU A 836 16.80 5.96 -11.41
CA LEU A 836 15.60 6.43 -10.72
C LEU A 836 14.94 5.28 -9.95
N VAL A 837 14.78 5.45 -8.63
CA VAL A 837 14.11 4.49 -7.75
C VAL A 837 13.04 5.21 -6.89
N PRO A 838 11.83 5.44 -7.42
CA PRO A 838 10.79 6.26 -6.78
C PRO A 838 9.85 5.41 -5.92
N SER A 839 10.39 4.40 -5.21
CA SER A 839 9.58 3.43 -4.47
C SER A 839 8.79 4.08 -3.31
N MET A 840 7.54 3.66 -3.15
CA MET A 840 6.65 4.07 -2.05
C MET A 840 7.10 3.54 -0.70
N TYR A 841 7.65 2.32 -0.71
CA TYR A 841 8.47 1.79 0.36
C TYR A 841 9.49 0.82 -0.24
N GLU A 842 10.66 0.72 0.35
CA GLU A 842 11.74 -0.13 -0.18
C GLU A 842 12.53 -0.76 0.98
N PRO A 843 12.28 -2.03 1.33
CA PRO A 843 12.92 -2.67 2.47
C PRO A 843 14.45 -2.52 2.46
N CYS A 844 15.06 -2.72 1.29
CA CYS A 844 16.48 -2.48 1.04
C CYS A 844 16.72 -1.66 -0.23
N GLY A 845 16.28 -2.19 -1.37
CA GLY A 845 16.59 -1.65 -2.69
C GLY A 845 17.97 -2.14 -3.15
N LEU A 846 18.03 -2.93 -4.22
CA LEU A 846 19.29 -3.34 -4.83
C LEU A 846 19.66 -2.46 -6.04
N ALA A 847 18.64 -1.89 -6.71
CA ALA A 847 18.81 -1.17 -7.97
C ALA A 847 19.71 0.07 -7.84
N GLN A 848 19.62 0.82 -6.74
CA GLN A 848 20.46 1.97 -6.49
C GLN A 848 21.91 1.58 -6.23
N MET A 849 22.16 0.47 -5.50
CA MET A 849 23.52 -0.01 -5.25
C MET A 849 24.16 -0.58 -6.52
N ILE A 850 23.39 -1.29 -7.34
CA ILE A 850 23.83 -1.75 -8.66
C ILE A 850 24.11 -0.55 -9.55
N GLY A 851 23.21 0.43 -9.63
CA GLY A 851 23.43 1.66 -10.40
C GLY A 851 24.70 2.40 -9.98
N MET A 852 24.90 2.62 -8.68
CA MET A 852 26.11 3.24 -8.14
C MET A 852 27.38 2.47 -8.54
N ARG A 853 27.37 1.13 -8.48
CA ARG A 853 28.49 0.28 -8.88
C ARG A 853 28.87 0.46 -10.37
N TYR A 854 27.90 0.77 -11.22
CA TYR A 854 28.10 1.08 -12.64
C TYR A 854 28.25 2.58 -12.92
N GLY A 855 28.36 3.42 -11.89
CA GLY A 855 28.57 4.86 -12.02
C GLY A 855 27.31 5.66 -12.39
N ALA A 856 26.13 5.12 -12.15
CA ALA A 856 24.87 5.85 -12.26
C ALA A 856 24.52 6.50 -10.91
N VAL A 857 24.32 7.82 -10.90
CA VAL A 857 24.00 8.57 -9.68
C VAL A 857 22.52 8.35 -9.34
N PRO A 858 22.20 7.91 -8.11
CA PRO A 858 20.83 7.56 -7.76
C PRO A 858 19.96 8.79 -7.46
N VAL A 859 18.73 8.78 -7.98
CA VAL A 859 17.62 9.64 -7.57
C VAL A 859 16.58 8.75 -6.88
N VAL A 860 16.37 8.94 -5.59
CA VAL A 860 15.57 8.00 -4.78
C VAL A 860 14.59 8.70 -3.84
N ARG A 861 13.50 8.00 -3.52
CA ARG A 861 12.68 8.39 -2.38
C ARG A 861 13.33 7.94 -1.07
N LYS A 862 13.28 8.78 -0.03
CA LYS A 862 13.80 8.48 1.30
C LYS A 862 12.88 7.51 2.04
N THR A 863 13.13 6.21 1.87
CA THR A 863 12.39 5.15 2.55
C THR A 863 13.24 3.89 2.67
N GLY A 864 13.07 3.16 3.77
CA GLY A 864 13.75 1.90 4.05
C GLY A 864 15.25 1.95 3.69
N GLY A 865 15.74 0.97 2.93
CA GLY A 865 17.17 0.90 2.62
C GLY A 865 17.67 1.95 1.62
N LEU A 866 16.79 2.64 0.89
CA LEU A 866 17.19 3.78 0.06
C LEU A 866 17.71 4.92 0.95
N ALA A 867 17.06 5.15 2.10
CA ALA A 867 17.49 6.14 3.08
C ALA A 867 18.81 5.78 3.79
N ASP A 868 19.17 4.50 3.82
CA ASP A 868 20.41 4.01 4.42
C ASP A 868 21.58 3.92 3.42
N THR A 869 21.31 4.05 2.12
CA THR A 869 22.31 3.89 1.03
C THR A 869 22.56 5.16 0.24
N VAL A 870 21.57 6.07 0.16
CA VAL A 870 21.66 7.29 -0.64
C VAL A 870 21.54 8.52 0.26
N PHE A 871 22.57 9.36 0.23
CA PHE A 871 22.70 10.58 0.99
C PHE A 871 22.66 11.77 0.03
N ASP A 872 21.78 12.74 0.33
CA ASP A 872 21.49 13.86 -0.57
C ASP A 872 22.73 14.77 -0.77
N MET A 873 23.01 15.11 -2.04
CA MET A 873 24.05 16.06 -2.45
C MET A 873 23.91 17.45 -1.82
N ASP A 874 22.70 17.87 -1.49
CA ASP A 874 22.46 19.19 -0.89
C ASP A 874 22.53 19.21 0.65
N ASP A 875 22.68 18.05 1.31
CA ASP A 875 22.80 17.98 2.76
C ASP A 875 24.20 18.46 3.23
N GLN A 876 24.24 19.70 3.69
CA GLN A 876 25.45 20.35 4.19
C GLN A 876 26.06 19.66 5.43
N SER A 877 25.26 18.87 6.16
CA SER A 877 25.75 18.19 7.37
C SER A 877 26.60 16.95 7.07
N ASN A 878 26.46 16.36 5.87
CA ASN A 878 27.01 15.06 5.51
C ASN A 878 27.69 15.07 4.12
N HIS A 879 28.35 16.18 3.77
CA HIS A 879 28.94 16.35 2.43
C HIS A 879 29.93 15.24 2.03
N GLU A 880 30.66 14.68 2.99
CA GLU A 880 31.64 13.61 2.74
C GLU A 880 31.00 12.29 2.29
N ILE A 881 29.78 11.98 2.72
CA ILE A 881 29.07 10.74 2.36
C ILE A 881 28.01 10.93 1.27
N ALA A 882 27.73 12.19 0.88
CA ALA A 882 26.77 12.53 -0.17
C ALA A 882 27.06 11.81 -1.49
N ASN A 883 26.05 11.15 -2.07
CA ASN A 883 26.24 10.25 -3.20
C ASN A 883 25.04 10.19 -4.16
N GLY A 884 23.98 10.97 -3.95
CA GLY A 884 22.81 10.99 -4.84
C GLY A 884 21.81 12.09 -4.48
N PHE A 885 20.62 12.04 -5.09
CA PHE A 885 19.56 13.03 -4.89
C PHE A 885 18.36 12.37 -4.24
N VAL A 886 17.85 12.95 -3.16
CA VAL A 886 16.81 12.35 -2.33
C VAL A 886 15.55 13.21 -2.32
N PHE A 887 14.38 12.59 -2.30
CA PHE A 887 13.11 13.26 -2.03
C PHE A 887 12.27 12.46 -1.02
N GLU A 888 11.38 13.10 -0.26
CA GLU A 888 10.63 12.43 0.83
C GLU A 888 9.14 12.24 0.50
N GLY A 889 8.54 13.18 -0.23
CA GLY A 889 7.12 13.16 -0.56
C GLY A 889 6.73 12.05 -1.54
N ILE A 890 5.43 11.79 -1.61
CA ILE A 890 4.81 10.83 -2.53
C ILE A 890 4.12 11.53 -3.71
N ASP A 891 4.24 12.85 -3.77
CA ASP A 891 3.68 13.72 -4.80
C ASP A 891 4.69 14.00 -5.93
N GLU A 892 4.16 14.40 -7.07
CA GLU A 892 4.90 14.77 -8.28
C GLU A 892 5.92 15.88 -8.03
N GLY A 893 5.58 16.88 -7.20
CA GLY A 893 6.45 18.02 -6.92
C GLY A 893 7.70 17.65 -6.14
N SER A 894 7.60 16.68 -5.24
CA SER A 894 8.74 16.11 -4.52
C SER A 894 9.72 15.40 -5.47
N LEU A 895 9.20 14.63 -6.43
CA LEU A 895 10.02 13.98 -7.45
C LEU A 895 10.67 14.99 -8.40
N ASP A 896 9.91 15.99 -8.85
CA ASP A 896 10.40 17.08 -9.70
C ASP A 896 11.59 17.78 -9.05
N SER A 897 11.50 18.07 -7.75
CA SER A 897 12.59 18.69 -6.99
C SER A 897 13.89 17.88 -7.08
N ALA A 898 13.85 16.55 -6.97
CA ALA A 898 15.07 15.74 -7.06
C ALA A 898 15.57 15.56 -8.50
N LEU A 899 14.66 15.34 -9.47
CA LEU A 899 15.03 15.19 -10.88
C LEU A 899 15.60 16.48 -11.47
N ASP A 900 14.97 17.62 -11.19
CA ASP A 900 15.42 18.93 -11.66
C ASP A 900 16.83 19.22 -11.16
N ARG A 901 17.10 18.96 -9.87
CA ARG A 901 18.42 19.13 -9.26
C ARG A 901 19.47 18.23 -9.90
N ALA A 902 19.17 16.93 -10.03
CA ALA A 902 20.10 15.97 -10.61
C ALA A 902 20.47 16.32 -12.06
N LEU A 903 19.47 16.63 -12.88
CA LEU A 903 19.65 16.99 -14.29
C LEU A 903 20.32 18.36 -14.48
N ALA A 904 20.00 19.34 -13.62
CA ALA A 904 20.68 20.63 -13.61
C ALA A 904 22.16 20.47 -13.24
N TYR A 905 22.46 19.69 -12.20
CA TYR A 905 23.82 19.45 -11.73
C TYR A 905 24.66 18.74 -12.79
N TYR A 906 24.12 17.71 -13.45
CA TYR A 906 24.76 17.02 -14.59
C TYR A 906 25.22 18.00 -15.67
N ARG A 907 24.38 18.98 -16.00
CA ARG A 907 24.61 19.93 -17.10
C ARG A 907 25.52 21.09 -16.70
N GLN A 908 25.36 21.61 -15.49
CA GLN A 908 26.03 22.82 -15.04
C GLN A 908 27.43 22.53 -14.47
N LYS A 909 27.63 21.34 -13.91
CA LYS A 909 28.84 20.96 -13.17
C LYS A 909 29.38 19.59 -13.61
N PRO A 910 29.78 19.43 -14.89
CA PRO A 910 30.23 18.15 -15.43
C PRO A 910 31.47 17.58 -14.72
N ASP A 911 32.41 18.45 -14.30
CA ASP A 911 33.62 18.02 -13.60
C ASP A 911 33.30 17.49 -12.20
N GLU A 912 32.42 18.17 -11.45
CA GLU A 912 31.96 17.69 -10.15
C GLU A 912 31.14 16.39 -10.30
N TRP A 913 30.31 16.29 -11.35
CA TRP A 913 29.55 15.06 -11.65
C TRP A 913 30.46 13.85 -11.88
N ASN A 914 31.54 14.02 -12.65
CA ASN A 914 32.51 12.94 -12.86
C ASN A 914 33.17 12.50 -11.54
N GLY A 915 33.43 13.44 -10.64
CA GLY A 915 33.89 13.13 -9.28
C GLY A 915 32.87 12.30 -8.48
N ILE A 916 31.57 12.62 -8.58
CA ILE A 916 30.50 11.82 -7.96
C ILE A 916 30.43 10.43 -8.57
N VAL A 917 30.50 10.31 -9.91
CA VAL A 917 30.51 9.02 -10.61
C VAL A 917 31.64 8.13 -10.11
N GLN A 918 32.86 8.66 -10.00
CA GLN A 918 33.99 7.92 -9.45
C GLN A 918 33.71 7.50 -7.99
N LYS A 919 33.24 8.44 -7.16
CA LYS A 919 32.92 8.19 -5.75
C LYS A 919 31.90 7.06 -5.58
N VAL A 920 30.79 7.08 -6.33
CA VAL A 920 29.75 6.04 -6.19
C VAL A 920 30.20 4.66 -6.66
N MET A 921 31.11 4.58 -7.62
CA MET A 921 31.71 3.32 -8.08
C MET A 921 32.68 2.72 -7.06
N GLU A 922 33.36 3.57 -6.28
CA GLU A 922 34.30 3.19 -5.23
C GLU A 922 33.62 2.78 -3.91
N LEU A 923 32.32 3.08 -3.73
CA LEU A 923 31.57 2.65 -2.55
C LEU A 923 31.50 1.12 -2.46
N ASP A 924 31.96 0.59 -1.32
CA ASP A 924 31.86 -0.83 -1.02
C ASP A 924 30.45 -1.19 -0.52
N ASN A 925 29.60 -1.55 -1.48
CA ASN A 925 28.27 -2.12 -1.24
C ASN A 925 28.28 -3.67 -1.34
N SER A 926 29.44 -4.33 -1.19
CA SER A 926 29.54 -5.78 -1.34
C SER A 926 28.98 -6.55 -0.14
N TRP A 927 28.64 -7.82 -0.35
CA TRP A 927 28.23 -8.73 0.72
C TRP A 927 29.32 -8.96 1.78
N ASN A 928 30.59 -8.68 1.51
CA ASN A 928 31.66 -8.91 2.49
C ASN A 928 31.53 -8.02 3.72
N ASN A 929 31.11 -6.76 3.53
CA ASN A 929 30.85 -5.81 4.61
C ASN A 929 29.58 -6.22 5.39
N THR A 930 28.52 -6.56 4.66
CA THR A 930 27.23 -6.99 5.24
C THR A 930 27.33 -8.30 6.02
N ALA A 931 28.08 -9.29 5.52
CA ALA A 931 28.21 -10.60 6.14
C ALA A 931 28.81 -10.52 7.55
N GLY A 932 29.71 -9.57 7.82
CA GLY A 932 30.25 -9.34 9.15
C GLY A 932 29.17 -9.07 10.20
N LYS A 933 28.15 -8.27 9.85
CA LYS A 933 27.01 -7.97 10.74
C LYS A 933 26.12 -9.20 10.98
N TYR A 934 25.91 -10.03 9.95
CA TYR A 934 25.21 -11.30 10.12
C TYR A 934 25.99 -12.25 11.02
N ILE A 935 27.31 -12.33 10.87
CA ILE A 935 28.20 -13.14 11.70
C ILE A 935 28.19 -12.66 13.16
N GLU A 936 28.11 -11.36 13.41
CA GLU A 936 27.90 -10.82 14.77
C GLU A 936 26.58 -11.30 15.37
N VAL A 937 25.48 -11.28 14.60
CA VAL A 937 24.19 -11.81 15.05
C VAL A 937 24.26 -13.31 15.31
N TYR A 938 24.87 -14.10 14.41
CA TYR A 938 25.08 -15.53 14.59
C TYR A 938 25.87 -15.83 15.87
N ASN A 939 26.96 -15.09 16.08
CA ASN A 939 27.78 -15.19 17.27
C ASN A 939 27.00 -14.86 18.56
N SER A 940 26.06 -13.92 18.51
CA SER A 940 25.25 -13.53 19.66
C SER A 940 24.27 -14.60 20.12
N VAL A 941 23.87 -15.53 19.22
CA VAL A 941 22.87 -16.56 19.53
C VAL A 941 23.44 -17.97 19.57
N ARG A 942 24.53 -18.28 18.85
CA ARG A 942 25.06 -19.64 18.74
C ARG A 942 25.45 -20.22 20.10
N VAL A 943 25.34 -21.54 20.23
CA VAL A 943 25.86 -22.26 21.39
C VAL A 943 27.35 -22.51 21.17
N ARG A 944 28.18 -22.01 22.09
CA ARG A 944 29.59 -22.42 22.17
C ARG A 944 29.67 -23.63 23.08
N LEU A 945 30.14 -24.75 22.56
CA LEU A 945 30.40 -25.98 23.32
C LEU A 945 31.72 -25.88 24.07
#